data_AF-A0A2M6Y5M1-F1
#
_entry.id   AF-A0A2M6Y5M1-F1
#
_cell.length_a   1.000
_cell.length_b   1.000
_cell.length_c   1.000
_cell.angle_alpha   90.00
_cell.angle_beta   90.00
_cell.angle_gamma   90.00
#
_symmetry.space_group_name_H-M   'P 1'
#
loop_
_entity.id
_entity.type
_entity.pdbx_description
1 polymer ?
#
loop_
_entity_poly.entity_id
_entity_poly.type
_entity_poly.pdbx_seq_one_letter_code
_entity_poly.pdbx_strand_id
1 'polypeptide(L)'
;MKVIPTLWAVLLLFFSRGLNAAPSASIHYFDHSYSINLDLSSAVEEIAAATAAIKVEKVSSAVTYTNGAKFVIGAPGSLTPAELNRTTDYARESDAEIFEGGSSLLLPPPELLETFAAAFAEGRVADFTLERLTAEILTGTTPSGLKFRVLYVPSRREKRLWEPTIKLEHHLLLEGRGAVSTALALPMGLNGLTRTAVEEASHKGTDLLLSLGAGGQNSEAMPYDRPERILDYLSTAGTDIAALDQYDLKKFWRWSKDGDLKISSSAPEFICSNISVSDPELARVIKPYALRKLAGTTVAFIALIPSNSGILAGLSGSPFTIWHPGDETSLSSLISGLRSEHKAKVIVAISFLRREESGYLMSASGIDVLIGAKSWDNASGRKTRVELLKWQKEKHARPAITVFPDSSGSGKVNLEFGRHGELTAIEALPQEEDGDEPLYFQENTDRKEQLVKHVLGSGDAILPDPKRIPLRGNKPNRVYAIPDFYNLAAGLLRKSLKAEVSVLKIHPSGSNMMGDIPSSMVKTWLGPDEPVELAWVPGSYLKKLLKKIPRPATALDYYSPRFYQGKEFYALSGIDAAGRMANLPLGDTELYLTAMPLSLLAENNNFQRRKGPGLSLCGIVLGGLKAIKDGAPTRGAWEKQIAEEALNQPESRRVWRINLRSLSMQMVNTSVNGAAGYAGVNESRLSAVDQTQIQGSGRLFSEFHSGKFRFDTGISADYGKLVLRPTGQPRVTSESVDQLILENELRYRLKSYSGALGPLVIGPFATAAYETEFSRVQGLPLRKVVRGQAGLKMFEGSYLQEFYAGLTTEQVYTYSPARTQYAAETGFRLAWPVPGTALLLKADGTYRNFARSRFDTVCDLKERLELNVKFSAHLYGDITINPFASYFYATGKILTGNASNLTTGFSLEYSKLFKLKR
;
A
#
# COMPACT_ATOMS: atom_id res chain seq x y z
N MET A 1 -7.77 19.08 96.96
CA MET A 1 -6.76 18.91 95.88
C MET A 1 -7.08 17.63 95.11
N LYS A 2 -7.80 17.70 93.97
CA LYS A 2 -8.02 16.57 93.03
C LYS A 2 -8.79 17.05 91.77
N VAL A 3 -8.24 18.00 90.99
CA VAL A 3 -8.83 18.42 89.67
C VAL A 3 -7.75 18.88 88.66
N ILE A 4 -6.53 18.35 88.70
CA ILE A 4 -5.43 18.87 87.85
C ILE A 4 -4.92 17.89 86.76
N PRO A 5 -5.01 16.55 86.86
CA PRO A 5 -4.46 15.69 85.81
C PRO A 5 -5.38 15.49 84.59
N THR A 6 -6.69 15.70 84.72
CA THR A 6 -7.66 15.43 83.63
C THR A 6 -7.79 16.58 82.64
N LEU A 7 -7.48 17.82 83.03
CA LEU A 7 -7.54 18.99 82.13
C LEU A 7 -6.36 19.02 81.14
N TRP A 8 -5.20 18.48 81.52
CA TRP A 8 -4.01 18.41 80.66
C TRP A 8 -4.12 17.34 79.56
N ALA A 9 -4.79 16.21 79.83
CA ALA A 9 -5.02 15.17 78.83
C ALA A 9 -6.00 15.63 77.73
N VAL A 10 -7.01 16.43 78.08
CA VAL A 10 -7.97 16.98 77.10
C VAL A 10 -7.34 18.13 76.29
N LEU A 11 -6.48 18.97 76.90
CA LEU A 11 -5.75 20.00 76.14
C LEU A 11 -4.71 19.41 75.16
N LEU A 12 -4.02 18.31 75.52
CA LEU A 12 -3.09 17.63 74.61
C LEU A 12 -3.79 16.87 73.46
N LEU A 13 -5.05 16.44 73.65
CA LEU A 13 -5.87 15.86 72.58
C LEU A 13 -6.48 16.93 71.64
N PHE A 14 -6.68 18.15 72.12
CA PHE A 14 -7.09 19.27 71.25
C PHE A 14 -5.93 19.91 70.47
N PHE A 15 -4.69 19.87 70.98
CA PHE A 15 -3.51 20.39 70.27
C PHE A 15 -2.84 19.40 69.30
N SER A 16 -3.21 18.12 69.30
CA SER A 16 -2.66 17.10 68.38
C SER A 16 -3.47 16.87 67.10
N ARG A 17 -4.68 17.46 66.98
CA ARG A 17 -5.50 17.40 65.75
C ARG A 17 -5.15 18.45 64.68
N GLY A 18 -4.09 19.22 64.90
CA GLY A 18 -3.51 20.16 63.93
C GLY A 18 -2.10 19.76 63.50
N LEU A 19 -1.80 18.46 63.34
CA LEU A 19 -0.67 18.08 62.49
C LEU A 19 -1.10 18.43 61.06
N ASN A 20 -0.70 19.63 60.60
CA ASN A 20 -0.82 20.07 59.22
C ASN A 20 -0.43 18.89 58.32
N ALA A 21 -1.42 18.24 57.70
CA ALA A 21 -1.19 17.28 56.64
C ALA A 21 -0.27 17.97 55.63
N ALA A 22 0.83 17.31 55.26
CA ALA A 22 1.74 17.86 54.27
C ALA A 22 0.92 18.24 53.03
N PRO A 23 1.10 19.44 52.46
CA PRO A 23 0.38 19.85 51.26
C PRO A 23 0.56 18.77 50.19
N SER A 24 -0.54 18.19 49.73
CA SER A 24 -0.54 17.15 48.70
C SER A 24 -1.33 17.61 47.47
N ALA A 25 -0.97 17.05 46.33
CA ALA A 25 -1.66 17.26 45.07
C ALA A 25 -1.83 15.93 44.33
N SER A 26 -2.94 15.76 43.61
CA SER A 26 -3.17 14.56 42.80
C SER A 26 -3.26 14.89 41.32
N ILE A 27 -2.66 14.04 40.50
CA ILE A 27 -2.78 14.05 39.05
C ILE A 27 -3.56 12.81 38.65
N HIS A 28 -4.81 13.01 38.26
CA HIS A 28 -5.65 11.97 37.69
C HIS A 28 -5.39 11.91 36.20
N TYR A 29 -5.09 10.73 35.65
CA TYR A 29 -4.89 10.57 34.22
C TYR A 29 -5.82 9.52 33.64
N PHE A 30 -6.16 9.68 32.36
CA PHE A 30 -7.02 8.76 31.61
C PHE A 30 -6.73 8.80 30.11
N ASP A 31 -6.95 7.68 29.43
CA ASP A 31 -6.71 7.47 28.00
C ASP A 31 -8.01 7.13 27.26
N HIS A 32 -8.04 7.45 25.97
CA HIS A 32 -9.18 7.21 25.06
C HIS A 32 -8.95 6.03 24.12
N SER A 33 -7.82 5.33 24.24
CA SER A 33 -7.51 4.20 23.37
C SER A 33 -8.34 2.98 23.76
N TYR A 34 -8.78 2.24 22.76
CA TYR A 34 -9.47 0.97 22.91
C TYR A 34 -8.71 -0.13 22.19
N SER A 35 -8.63 -1.30 22.81
CA SER A 35 -8.02 -2.46 22.20
C SER A 35 -8.83 -3.71 22.51
N ILE A 36 -8.89 -4.59 21.51
CA ILE A 36 -9.37 -5.95 21.63
C ILE A 36 -8.32 -6.83 20.97
N ASN A 37 -7.72 -7.73 21.74
CA ASN A 37 -6.91 -8.81 21.20
C ASN A 37 -7.45 -10.17 21.63
N LEU A 38 -7.08 -11.19 20.86
CA LEU A 38 -7.47 -12.58 21.06
C LEU A 38 -6.19 -13.42 21.15
N ASP A 39 -5.39 -13.12 22.17
CA ASP A 39 -4.03 -13.64 22.32
C ASP A 39 -4.00 -15.18 22.37
N LEU A 40 -4.97 -15.77 23.08
CA LEU A 40 -5.11 -17.22 23.21
C LEU A 40 -5.60 -17.91 21.93
N SER A 41 -6.15 -17.18 20.95
CA SER A 41 -6.66 -17.77 19.70
C SER A 41 -5.52 -18.33 18.84
N SER A 42 -4.39 -17.62 18.76
CA SER A 42 -3.18 -18.13 18.08
C SER A 42 -2.73 -19.45 18.69
N ALA A 43 -2.86 -19.51 20.02
CA ALA A 43 -2.42 -20.65 20.80
C ALA A 43 -3.22 -21.93 20.50
N VAL A 44 -4.54 -21.79 20.32
CA VAL A 44 -5.41 -22.91 19.90
C VAL A 44 -4.93 -23.52 18.60
N GLU A 45 -4.62 -22.69 17.61
CA GLU A 45 -4.18 -23.17 16.30
C GLU A 45 -2.77 -23.77 16.34
N GLU A 46 -1.84 -23.20 17.12
CA GLU A 46 -0.49 -23.75 17.30
C GLU A 46 -0.53 -25.13 17.97
N ILE A 47 -1.36 -25.29 19.00
CA ILE A 47 -1.59 -26.58 19.67
C ILE A 47 -2.20 -27.59 18.69
N ALA A 48 -3.20 -27.16 17.90
CA ALA A 48 -3.81 -28.02 16.89
C ALA A 48 -2.81 -28.43 15.81
N ALA A 49 -1.97 -27.51 15.34
CA ALA A 49 -0.93 -27.80 14.34
C ALA A 49 0.16 -28.73 14.87
N ALA A 50 0.48 -28.66 16.16
CA ALA A 50 1.45 -29.52 16.82
C ALA A 50 0.89 -30.92 17.14
N THR A 51 -0.43 -31.08 17.15
CA THR A 51 -1.10 -32.31 17.61
C THR A 51 -1.85 -32.99 16.46
N ALA A 52 -1.35 -34.11 15.95
CA ALA A 52 -1.96 -34.80 14.81
C ALA A 52 -3.42 -35.24 15.01
N ALA A 53 -3.86 -35.39 16.27
CA ALA A 53 -5.24 -35.75 16.63
C ALA A 53 -6.24 -34.59 16.53
N ILE A 54 -5.76 -33.34 16.44
CA ILE A 54 -6.59 -32.13 16.43
C ILE A 54 -6.47 -31.46 15.07
N LYS A 55 -7.58 -31.27 14.38
CA LYS A 55 -7.61 -30.53 13.11
C LYS A 55 -8.56 -29.34 13.20
N VAL A 56 -8.09 -28.14 12.84
CA VAL A 56 -8.96 -26.95 12.76
C VAL A 56 -9.77 -26.98 11.46
N GLU A 57 -11.08 -27.21 11.54
CA GLU A 57 -11.98 -27.27 10.38
C GLU A 57 -12.48 -25.91 9.93
N LYS A 58 -12.74 -25.00 10.87
CA LYS A 58 -13.20 -23.64 10.60
C LYS A 58 -12.90 -22.74 11.80
N VAL A 59 -12.58 -21.48 11.53
CA VAL A 59 -12.55 -20.42 12.55
C VAL A 59 -13.62 -19.40 12.18
N SER A 60 -14.53 -19.11 13.11
CA SER A 60 -15.52 -18.05 12.95
C SER A 60 -15.36 -16.99 14.02
N SER A 61 -15.43 -15.73 13.62
CA SER A 61 -15.49 -14.58 14.52
C SER A 61 -16.91 -14.04 14.59
N ALA A 62 -17.31 -13.57 15.76
CA ALA A 62 -18.58 -12.87 15.95
C ALA A 62 -18.44 -11.78 17.01
N VAL A 63 -19.21 -10.71 16.84
CA VAL A 63 -19.44 -9.74 17.91
C VAL A 63 -20.30 -10.39 18.97
N THR A 64 -19.89 -10.26 20.23
CA THR A 64 -20.64 -10.72 21.39
C THR A 64 -20.57 -9.65 22.49
N TYR A 65 -21.06 -9.97 23.69
CA TYR A 65 -21.10 -9.02 24.79
C TYR A 65 -20.49 -9.59 26.07
N THR A 66 -19.92 -8.71 26.90
CA THR A 66 -19.41 -9.03 28.23
C THR A 66 -19.71 -7.90 29.20
N ASN A 67 -20.01 -8.22 30.45
CA ASN A 67 -20.03 -7.24 31.54
C ASN A 67 -18.81 -7.38 32.46
N GLY A 68 -17.70 -7.91 31.95
CA GLY A 68 -16.46 -8.12 32.71
C GLY A 68 -16.40 -9.45 33.45
N ALA A 69 -17.51 -9.91 34.04
CA ALA A 69 -17.61 -11.21 34.73
C ALA A 69 -18.38 -12.26 33.93
N LYS A 70 -19.41 -11.85 33.18
CA LYS A 70 -20.21 -12.72 32.32
C LYS A 70 -19.91 -12.41 30.86
N PHE A 71 -19.73 -13.45 30.05
CA PHE A 71 -19.44 -13.36 28.62
C PHE A 71 -20.47 -14.15 27.83
N VAL A 72 -21.15 -13.54 26.87
CA VAL A 72 -22.12 -14.25 26.02
C VAL A 72 -21.36 -15.20 25.10
N ILE A 73 -21.61 -16.51 25.25
CA ILE A 73 -21.03 -17.57 24.43
C ILE A 73 -22.02 -18.10 23.40
N GLY A 74 -23.34 -18.00 23.63
CA GLY A 74 -24.35 -18.36 22.64
C GLY A 74 -25.61 -17.50 22.79
N ALA A 75 -26.10 -16.91 21.68
CA ALA A 75 -27.26 -16.03 21.70
C ALA A 75 -27.99 -16.00 20.34
N PRO A 76 -29.29 -15.68 20.32
CA PRO A 76 -30.00 -15.35 19.08
C PRO A 76 -29.49 -14.02 18.53
N GLY A 77 -29.51 -13.86 17.20
CA GLY A 77 -29.04 -12.64 16.53
C GLY A 77 -29.84 -11.37 16.85
N SER A 78 -31.02 -11.50 17.48
CA SER A 78 -31.84 -10.38 17.95
C SER A 78 -31.43 -9.84 19.33
N LEU A 79 -30.48 -10.49 20.02
CA LEU A 79 -30.07 -10.09 21.37
C LEU A 79 -29.37 -8.73 21.35
N THR A 80 -29.86 -7.79 22.16
CA THR A 80 -29.30 -6.44 22.27
C THR A 80 -28.64 -6.17 23.64
N PRO A 81 -27.70 -5.22 23.74
CA PRO A 81 -27.16 -4.76 25.02
C PRO A 81 -28.25 -4.31 26.00
N ALA A 82 -29.30 -3.66 25.49
CA ALA A 82 -30.42 -3.18 26.31
C ALA A 82 -31.24 -4.32 26.93
N GLU A 83 -31.34 -5.48 26.27
CA GLU A 83 -31.95 -6.67 26.84
C GLU A 83 -31.05 -7.33 27.89
N LEU A 84 -29.75 -7.42 27.59
CA LEU A 84 -28.73 -7.95 28.51
C LEU A 84 -28.66 -7.14 29.81
N ASN A 85 -28.65 -5.81 29.73
CA ASN A 85 -28.63 -4.90 30.89
C ASN A 85 -29.88 -5.04 31.79
N ARG A 86 -31.01 -5.52 31.24
CA ARG A 86 -32.25 -5.77 31.99
C ARG A 86 -32.40 -7.22 32.46
N THR A 87 -31.47 -8.10 32.08
CA THR A 87 -31.56 -9.52 32.42
C THR A 87 -30.94 -9.77 33.79
N THR A 88 -31.77 -10.17 34.74
CA THR A 88 -31.37 -10.54 36.11
C THR A 88 -31.49 -12.04 36.39
N ASP A 89 -32.20 -12.78 35.54
CA ASP A 89 -32.47 -14.21 35.72
C ASP A 89 -31.46 -15.07 34.97
N TYR A 90 -30.69 -15.85 35.73
CA TYR A 90 -29.68 -16.78 35.23
C TYR A 90 -29.81 -18.12 35.96
N ALA A 91 -29.94 -19.20 35.20
CA ALA A 91 -29.93 -20.56 35.71
C ALA A 91 -28.56 -21.20 35.43
N ARG A 92 -27.92 -21.79 36.45
CA ARG A 92 -26.67 -22.55 36.28
C ARG A 92 -26.93 -23.80 35.44
N GLU A 93 -26.13 -24.00 34.40
CA GLU A 93 -26.21 -25.12 33.47
C GLU A 93 -25.14 -26.18 33.80
N SER A 94 -23.87 -25.75 33.89
CA SER A 94 -22.73 -26.63 34.18
C SER A 94 -21.54 -25.85 34.70
N ASP A 95 -20.55 -26.56 35.25
CA ASP A 95 -19.23 -26.00 35.53
C ASP A 95 -18.35 -26.04 34.28
N ALA A 96 -17.40 -25.12 34.23
CA ALA A 96 -16.40 -25.05 33.18
C ALA A 96 -15.05 -24.67 33.77
N GLU A 97 -13.99 -25.07 33.09
CA GLU A 97 -12.65 -24.58 33.37
C GLU A 97 -12.17 -23.81 32.15
N ILE A 98 -11.55 -22.66 32.42
CA ILE A 98 -11.07 -21.75 31.38
C ILE A 98 -9.61 -21.40 31.62
N PHE A 99 -8.97 -20.91 30.57
CA PHE A 99 -7.67 -20.28 30.67
C PHE A 99 -7.82 -18.78 30.46
N GLU A 100 -7.29 -17.99 31.39
CA GLU A 100 -7.13 -16.55 31.23
C GLU A 100 -5.66 -16.24 30.94
N GLY A 101 -5.41 -15.41 29.93
CA GLY A 101 -4.05 -15.00 29.61
C GLY A 101 -4.02 -13.81 28.66
N GLY A 102 -3.10 -12.89 28.92
CA GLY A 102 -2.98 -11.65 28.17
C GLY A 102 -4.28 -10.83 28.26
N SER A 103 -4.91 -10.62 27.10
CA SER A 103 -6.18 -9.90 26.96
C SER A 103 -7.33 -10.80 26.46
N SER A 104 -7.27 -12.10 26.76
CA SER A 104 -8.30 -13.05 26.32
C SER A 104 -8.59 -14.17 27.32
N LEU A 105 -9.78 -14.74 27.20
CA LEU A 105 -10.20 -15.97 27.85
C LEU A 105 -10.32 -17.08 26.81
N LEU A 106 -10.02 -18.30 27.19
CA LEU A 106 -10.22 -19.49 26.37
C LEU A 106 -11.07 -20.49 27.13
N LEU A 107 -12.21 -20.84 26.54
CA LEU A 107 -13.07 -21.95 26.92
C LEU A 107 -12.78 -23.13 25.99
N PRO A 108 -11.87 -24.04 26.39
CA PRO A 108 -11.60 -25.25 25.62
C PRO A 108 -12.76 -26.25 25.77
N PRO A 109 -12.91 -27.19 24.81
CA PRO A 109 -13.79 -28.33 25.03
C PRO A 109 -13.25 -29.20 26.18
N PRO A 110 -14.12 -29.81 27.01
CA PRO A 110 -13.68 -30.56 28.21
C PRO A 110 -12.64 -31.64 27.92
N GLU A 111 -12.72 -32.29 26.76
CA GLU A 111 -11.81 -33.36 26.36
C GLU A 111 -10.39 -32.87 26.05
N LEU A 112 -10.20 -31.57 25.79
CA LEU A 112 -8.89 -30.99 25.46
C LEU A 112 -8.29 -30.19 26.61
N LEU A 113 -8.99 -30.04 27.73
CA LEU A 113 -8.56 -29.17 28.83
C LEU A 113 -7.11 -29.47 29.29
N GLU A 114 -6.80 -30.75 29.52
CA GLU A 114 -5.47 -31.18 29.95
C GLU A 114 -4.42 -31.07 28.84
N THR A 115 -4.82 -31.26 27.57
CA THR A 115 -3.92 -31.04 26.42
C THR A 115 -3.51 -29.56 26.32
N PHE A 116 -4.45 -28.64 26.50
CA PHE A 116 -4.17 -27.21 26.53
C PHE A 116 -3.31 -26.83 27.75
N ALA A 117 -3.66 -27.31 28.94
CA ALA A 117 -2.88 -27.05 30.16
C ALA A 117 -1.42 -27.50 30.01
N ALA A 118 -1.18 -28.71 29.48
CA ALA A 118 0.15 -29.23 29.23
C ALA A 118 0.92 -28.38 28.21
N ALA A 119 0.29 -28.03 27.08
CA ALA A 119 0.93 -27.22 26.05
C ALA A 119 1.30 -25.81 26.54
N PHE A 120 0.46 -25.20 27.39
CA PHE A 120 0.75 -23.91 28.01
C PHE A 120 1.87 -23.99 29.05
N ALA A 121 1.91 -25.05 29.87
CA ALA A 121 2.95 -25.24 30.88
C ALA A 121 4.35 -25.42 30.28
N GLU A 122 4.45 -26.01 29.08
CA GLU A 122 5.72 -26.18 28.36
C GLU A 122 6.25 -24.88 27.72
N GLY A 123 5.57 -23.74 27.92
CA GLY A 123 6.00 -22.44 27.40
C GLY A 123 6.00 -22.34 25.88
N ARG A 124 5.29 -23.25 25.19
CA ARG A 124 5.34 -23.37 23.73
C ARG A 124 4.57 -22.27 22.99
N VAL A 125 3.74 -21.46 23.68
CA VAL A 125 2.60 -20.81 23.02
C VAL A 125 2.26 -19.38 23.47
N ALA A 126 2.90 -18.80 24.50
CA ALA A 126 2.54 -17.44 24.97
C ALA A 126 3.68 -16.69 25.69
N ASP A 127 3.84 -15.41 25.36
CA ASP A 127 4.74 -14.45 26.04
C ASP A 127 4.12 -13.85 27.33
N PHE A 128 2.95 -14.34 27.75
CA PHE A 128 2.18 -13.83 28.89
C PHE A 128 1.88 -14.93 29.92
N THR A 129 1.63 -14.51 31.16
CA THR A 129 1.20 -15.41 32.24
C THR A 129 -0.20 -15.93 31.97
N LEU A 130 -0.39 -17.24 32.13
CA LEU A 130 -1.63 -17.94 31.88
C LEU A 130 -2.13 -18.56 33.18
N GLU A 131 -3.40 -18.32 33.51
CA GLU A 131 -4.05 -18.78 34.73
C GLU A 131 -5.23 -19.69 34.38
N ARG A 132 -5.32 -20.84 35.05
CA ARG A 132 -6.47 -21.75 34.95
C ARG A 132 -7.49 -21.32 35.99
N LEU A 133 -8.70 -20.98 35.55
CA LEU A 133 -9.78 -20.47 36.40
C LEU A 133 -11.00 -21.37 36.32
N THR A 134 -11.71 -21.49 37.45
CA THR A 134 -13.04 -22.09 37.50
C THR A 134 -14.08 -21.07 37.02
N ALA A 135 -14.99 -21.51 36.17
CA ALA A 135 -16.08 -20.72 35.62
C ALA A 135 -17.39 -21.54 35.63
N GLU A 136 -18.50 -20.87 35.40
CA GLU A 136 -19.82 -21.49 35.30
C GLU A 136 -20.45 -21.15 33.95
N ILE A 137 -21.13 -22.10 33.33
CA ILE A 137 -22.01 -21.83 32.20
C ILE A 137 -23.41 -21.59 32.75
N LEU A 138 -23.97 -20.42 32.45
CA LEU A 138 -25.32 -20.04 32.85
C LEU A 138 -26.20 -19.86 31.61
N THR A 139 -27.48 -20.22 31.74
CA THR A 139 -28.52 -19.86 30.79
C THR A 139 -29.28 -18.63 31.30
N GLY A 140 -29.24 -17.53 30.55
CA GLY A 140 -30.02 -16.33 30.81
C GLY A 140 -31.30 -16.28 29.99
N THR A 141 -32.36 -15.71 30.56
CA THR A 141 -33.60 -15.40 29.84
C THR A 141 -33.89 -13.91 29.92
N THR A 142 -33.86 -13.24 28.77
CA THR A 142 -34.15 -11.79 28.70
C THR A 142 -35.62 -11.49 29.01
N PRO A 143 -35.96 -10.23 29.35
CA PRO A 143 -37.36 -9.82 29.56
C PRO A 143 -38.29 -10.05 28.35
N SER A 144 -37.73 -10.09 27.13
CA SER A 144 -38.47 -10.40 25.88
C SER A 144 -38.59 -11.91 25.61
N GLY A 145 -38.07 -12.76 26.51
CA GLY A 145 -38.13 -14.22 26.39
C GLY A 145 -37.00 -14.85 25.56
N LEU A 146 -36.03 -14.06 25.09
CA LEU A 146 -34.86 -14.60 24.40
C LEU A 146 -33.97 -15.36 25.38
N LYS A 147 -33.63 -16.61 25.04
CA LYS A 147 -32.68 -17.43 25.80
C LYS A 147 -31.27 -17.29 25.24
N PHE A 148 -30.28 -17.21 26.12
CA PHE A 148 -28.87 -17.12 25.76
C PHE A 148 -28.00 -17.83 26.80
N ARG A 149 -26.75 -18.15 26.44
CA ARG A 149 -25.76 -18.79 27.30
C ARG A 149 -24.61 -17.85 27.57
N VAL A 150 -24.18 -17.79 28.83
CA VAL A 150 -23.03 -16.99 29.27
C VAL A 150 -22.02 -17.85 30.00
N LEU A 151 -20.75 -17.52 29.83
CA LEU A 151 -19.66 -17.95 30.67
C LEU A 151 -19.51 -16.94 31.81
N TYR A 152 -19.76 -17.36 33.04
CA TYR A 152 -19.57 -16.56 34.25
C TYR A 152 -18.24 -16.92 34.91
N VAL A 153 -17.40 -15.92 35.18
CA VAL A 153 -16.09 -16.07 35.81
C VAL A 153 -16.15 -15.40 37.19
N PRO A 154 -16.36 -16.16 38.28
CA PRO A 154 -16.61 -15.59 39.61
C PRO A 154 -15.45 -14.76 40.17
N SER A 155 -14.21 -15.01 39.73
CA SER A 155 -13.04 -14.24 40.14
C SER A 155 -12.99 -12.84 39.53
N ARG A 156 -13.80 -12.56 38.50
CA ARG A 156 -13.87 -11.26 37.84
C ARG A 156 -15.02 -10.43 38.40
N ARG A 157 -14.78 -9.11 38.48
CA ARG A 157 -15.81 -8.15 38.89
C ARG A 157 -16.84 -7.94 37.78
N GLU A 158 -18.11 -7.94 38.17
CA GLU A 158 -19.23 -7.62 37.29
C GLU A 158 -19.39 -6.10 37.13
N LYS A 159 -19.48 -5.64 35.88
CA LYS A 159 -19.81 -4.26 35.49
C LYS A 159 -21.31 -4.12 35.29
N ARG A 160 -21.80 -2.88 35.42
CA ARG A 160 -23.22 -2.56 35.30
C ARG A 160 -23.77 -2.71 33.88
N LEU A 161 -23.00 -2.31 32.87
CA LEU A 161 -23.39 -2.41 31.47
C LEU A 161 -22.64 -3.53 30.78
N TRP A 162 -23.33 -4.16 29.84
CA TRP A 162 -22.75 -5.08 28.88
C TRP A 162 -22.02 -4.30 27.77
N GLU A 163 -20.74 -4.55 27.66
CA GLU A 163 -19.86 -3.99 26.65
C GLU A 163 -19.71 -4.96 25.47
N PRO A 164 -19.53 -4.45 24.24
CA PRO A 164 -19.26 -5.29 23.08
C PRO A 164 -17.84 -5.85 23.17
N THR A 165 -17.71 -7.11 22.79
CA THR A 165 -16.44 -7.81 22.65
C THR A 165 -16.48 -8.76 21.45
N ILE A 166 -15.41 -9.50 21.23
CA ILE A 166 -15.26 -10.44 20.11
C ILE A 166 -15.13 -11.84 20.67
N LYS A 167 -15.85 -12.79 20.07
CA LYS A 167 -15.59 -14.23 20.23
C LYS A 167 -15.04 -14.82 18.95
N LEU A 168 -14.10 -15.74 19.12
CA LEU A 168 -13.55 -16.61 18.07
C LEU A 168 -13.88 -18.07 18.43
N GLU A 169 -14.62 -18.73 17.57
CA GLU A 169 -14.95 -20.14 17.68
C GLU A 169 -14.06 -20.95 16.73
N HIS A 170 -13.26 -21.84 17.31
CA HIS A 170 -12.46 -22.81 16.56
C HIS A 170 -13.25 -24.11 16.52
N HIS A 171 -13.76 -24.45 15.35
CA HIS A 171 -14.36 -25.75 15.09
C HIS A 171 -13.23 -26.75 14.85
N LEU A 172 -13.06 -27.66 15.80
CA LEU A 172 -12.01 -28.66 15.83
C LEU A 172 -12.59 -30.03 15.46
N LEU A 173 -11.82 -30.84 14.75
CA LEU A 173 -12.08 -32.26 14.54
C LEU A 173 -11.09 -33.06 15.39
N LEU A 174 -11.63 -33.79 16.37
CA LEU A 174 -10.92 -34.64 17.31
C LEU A 174 -11.22 -36.09 16.98
N GLU A 175 -10.27 -36.79 16.36
CA GLU A 175 -10.47 -38.20 15.96
C GLU A 175 -11.78 -38.44 15.17
N GLY A 176 -12.20 -37.46 14.37
CA GLY A 176 -13.45 -37.51 13.58
C GLY A 176 -14.70 -36.98 14.30
N ARG A 177 -14.61 -36.55 15.56
CA ARG A 177 -15.70 -35.89 16.30
C ARG A 177 -15.52 -34.37 16.27
N GLY A 178 -16.60 -33.64 16.05
CA GLY A 178 -16.58 -32.18 16.11
C GLY A 178 -16.53 -31.67 17.56
N ALA A 179 -15.67 -30.70 17.84
CA ALA A 179 -15.60 -29.96 19.10
C ALA A 179 -15.45 -28.46 18.81
N VAL A 180 -15.77 -27.60 19.79
CA VAL A 180 -15.64 -26.15 19.64
C VAL A 180 -14.82 -25.59 20.80
N SER A 181 -13.75 -24.88 20.47
CA SER A 181 -12.98 -24.09 21.43
C SER A 181 -13.30 -22.60 21.23
N THR A 182 -13.71 -21.91 22.30
CA THR A 182 -14.18 -20.53 22.23
C THR A 182 -13.18 -19.60 22.90
N ALA A 183 -12.55 -18.72 22.12
CA ALA A 183 -11.73 -17.62 22.63
C ALA A 183 -12.58 -16.35 22.73
N LEU A 184 -12.49 -15.64 23.85
CA LEU A 184 -13.22 -14.41 24.15
C LEU A 184 -12.21 -13.29 24.41
N ALA A 185 -12.40 -12.15 23.77
CA ALA A 185 -11.58 -10.99 24.06
C ALA A 185 -12.01 -10.29 25.35
N LEU A 186 -11.03 -9.76 26.08
CA LEU A 186 -11.26 -8.81 27.16
C LEU A 186 -11.21 -7.40 26.55
N PRO A 187 -12.32 -6.64 26.54
CA PRO A 187 -12.30 -5.27 26.05
C PRO A 187 -11.44 -4.40 26.98
N MET A 188 -10.43 -3.73 26.42
CA MET A 188 -9.49 -2.89 27.17
C MET A 188 -9.60 -1.42 26.74
N GLY A 189 -9.48 -0.52 27.71
CA GLY A 189 -9.57 0.93 27.50
C GLY A 189 -10.99 1.44 27.23
N LEU A 190 -11.11 2.76 27.00
CA LEU A 190 -12.41 3.47 26.96
C LEU A 190 -13.32 3.14 28.16
N ASN A 191 -12.75 2.96 29.36
CA ASN A 191 -13.54 2.66 30.56
C ASN A 191 -14.21 3.91 31.16
N GLY A 192 -13.92 5.09 30.63
CA GLY A 192 -14.43 6.36 31.15
C GLY A 192 -13.68 6.82 32.40
N LEU A 193 -14.13 7.93 32.95
CA LEU A 193 -13.60 8.50 34.19
C LEU A 193 -14.48 8.06 35.36
N THR A 194 -13.88 7.65 36.48
CA THR A 194 -14.67 7.42 37.69
C THR A 194 -15.19 8.76 38.20
N ARG A 195 -16.38 8.72 38.80
CA ARG A 195 -17.01 9.93 39.34
C ARG A 195 -16.13 10.55 40.42
N THR A 196 -15.55 9.71 41.28
CA THR A 196 -14.59 10.12 42.31
C THR A 196 -13.40 10.88 41.72
N ALA A 197 -12.81 10.39 40.61
CA ALA A 197 -11.67 11.07 40.00
C ALA A 197 -12.02 12.47 39.47
N VAL A 198 -13.23 12.66 38.92
CA VAL A 198 -13.68 13.97 38.43
C VAL A 198 -14.06 14.89 39.58
N GLU A 199 -14.70 14.38 40.62
CA GLU A 199 -15.04 15.14 41.82
C GLU A 199 -13.76 15.60 42.55
N GLU A 200 -12.78 14.71 42.75
CA GLU A 200 -11.48 15.08 43.31
C GLU A 200 -10.76 16.11 42.42
N ALA A 201 -10.66 15.87 41.10
CA ALA A 201 -10.03 16.80 40.17
C ALA A 201 -10.79 18.12 39.98
N SER A 202 -12.01 18.25 40.52
CA SER A 202 -12.75 19.52 40.56
C SER A 202 -12.19 20.49 41.60
N HIS A 203 -11.41 20.01 42.58
CA HIS A 203 -10.69 20.82 43.55
C HIS A 203 -9.45 21.49 42.92
N LYS A 204 -9.73 22.44 42.03
CA LYS A 204 -8.71 23.19 41.28
C LYS A 204 -7.78 23.92 42.26
N GLY A 205 -6.53 23.46 42.33
CA GLY A 205 -5.51 23.99 43.23
C GLY A 205 -4.79 22.91 44.04
N THR A 206 -5.42 21.75 44.25
CA THR A 206 -4.78 20.54 44.78
C THR A 206 -4.75 19.46 43.72
N ASP A 207 -5.78 19.35 42.88
CA ASP A 207 -5.92 18.22 41.97
C ASP A 207 -6.02 18.67 40.51
N LEU A 208 -5.68 17.76 39.61
CA LEU A 208 -5.65 17.98 38.17
C LEU A 208 -6.13 16.75 37.41
N LEU A 209 -6.89 16.98 36.33
CA LEU A 209 -7.30 15.97 35.37
C LEU A 209 -6.49 16.09 34.06
N LEU A 210 -5.73 15.03 33.75
CA LEU A 210 -4.84 14.91 32.60
C LEU A 210 -5.38 13.87 31.60
N SER A 211 -5.63 14.31 30.38
CA SER A 211 -6.00 13.43 29.28
C SER A 211 -4.78 12.96 28.49
N LEU A 212 -4.63 11.65 28.32
CA LEU A 212 -3.59 11.00 27.51
C LEU A 212 -4.09 10.85 26.07
N GLY A 213 -4.10 11.95 25.33
CA GLY A 213 -4.65 12.06 23.98
C GLY A 213 -5.88 12.97 23.93
N ALA A 214 -6.31 13.33 22.72
CA ALA A 214 -7.55 14.09 22.48
C ALA A 214 -8.69 13.19 21.99
N GLY A 215 -8.43 12.01 21.43
CA GLY A 215 -9.50 11.10 20.99
C GLY A 215 -9.07 9.68 20.66
N GLY A 216 -7.87 9.27 21.08
CA GLY A 216 -7.32 7.92 20.90
C GLY A 216 -6.98 7.57 19.44
N GLN A 217 -6.32 6.43 19.25
CA GLN A 217 -5.79 5.98 17.93
C GLN A 217 -6.88 5.53 16.94
N ASN A 218 -8.08 5.16 17.42
CA ASN A 218 -9.12 4.52 16.60
C ASN A 218 -10.22 5.49 16.09
N SER A 219 -10.09 6.79 16.34
CA SER A 219 -11.13 7.77 15.99
C SER A 219 -11.21 8.15 14.51
N GLU A 220 -10.18 7.88 13.68
CA GLU A 220 -10.27 8.11 12.22
C GLU A 220 -11.40 7.29 11.56
N ALA A 221 -11.78 6.17 12.17
CA ALA A 221 -12.85 5.29 11.69
C ALA A 221 -14.25 5.66 12.21
N MET A 222 -14.37 6.71 13.02
CA MET A 222 -15.56 6.99 13.82
C MET A 222 -16.36 8.21 13.35
N PRO A 223 -17.71 8.15 13.41
CA PRO A 223 -18.58 9.33 13.22
C PRO A 223 -18.37 10.45 14.26
N TYR A 224 -17.57 10.20 15.31
CA TYR A 224 -17.24 11.13 16.39
C TYR A 224 -15.96 11.95 16.14
N ASP A 225 -15.32 11.84 14.98
CA ASP A 225 -14.12 12.62 14.59
C ASP A 225 -14.40 14.13 14.35
N ARG A 226 -15.54 14.63 14.85
CA ARG A 226 -15.85 16.06 14.82
C ARG A 226 -15.20 16.74 16.03
N PRO A 227 -14.42 17.81 15.82
CA PRO A 227 -13.70 18.50 16.90
C PRO A 227 -14.65 18.93 18.01
N GLU A 228 -15.84 19.43 17.66
CA GLU A 228 -16.85 19.93 18.62
C GLU A 228 -17.18 18.90 19.71
N ARG A 229 -17.41 17.62 19.36
CA ARG A 229 -17.81 16.59 20.34
C ARG A 229 -16.65 16.18 21.24
N ILE A 230 -15.44 16.12 20.69
CA ILE A 230 -14.23 15.77 21.45
C ILE A 230 -13.92 16.89 22.45
N LEU A 231 -13.94 18.14 21.98
CA LEU A 231 -13.68 19.32 22.81
C LEU A 231 -14.75 19.47 23.91
N ASP A 232 -16.03 19.27 23.56
CA ASP A 232 -17.15 19.30 24.51
C ASP A 232 -17.01 18.22 25.59
N TYR A 233 -16.67 16.99 25.20
CA TYR A 233 -16.43 15.89 26.13
C TYR A 233 -15.27 16.20 27.09
N LEU A 234 -14.12 16.66 26.59
CA LEU A 234 -12.97 16.99 27.44
C LEU A 234 -13.27 18.16 28.37
N SER A 235 -13.98 19.18 27.86
CA SER A 235 -14.39 20.35 28.64
C SER A 235 -15.38 19.98 29.75
N THR A 236 -16.41 19.20 29.42
CA THR A 236 -17.45 18.79 30.38
C THR A 236 -16.91 17.80 31.41
N ALA A 237 -15.90 17.00 31.07
CA ALA A 237 -15.16 16.19 32.05
C ALA A 237 -14.29 17.03 33.00
N GLY A 238 -14.10 18.33 32.75
CA GLY A 238 -13.27 19.20 33.56
C GLY A 238 -11.76 18.98 33.35
N THR A 239 -11.38 18.50 32.16
CA THR A 239 -9.98 18.20 31.79
C THR A 239 -9.15 19.48 31.79
N ASP A 240 -8.02 19.47 32.49
CA ASP A 240 -7.14 20.64 32.57
C ASP A 240 -6.09 20.67 31.45
N ILE A 241 -5.58 19.49 31.09
CA ILE A 241 -4.49 19.30 30.12
C ILE A 241 -4.81 18.07 29.26
N ALA A 242 -4.57 18.18 27.95
CA ALA A 242 -4.60 17.06 27.03
C ALA A 242 -3.25 16.93 26.31
N ALA A 243 -2.53 15.83 26.57
CA ALA A 243 -1.27 15.51 25.91
C ALA A 243 -1.56 14.91 24.53
N LEU A 244 -1.09 15.55 23.46
CA LEU A 244 -1.39 15.11 22.09
C LEU A 244 -0.39 14.05 21.61
N ASP A 245 -0.92 12.96 21.05
CA ASP A 245 -0.11 11.96 20.34
C ASP A 245 0.00 12.27 18.83
N GLN A 246 0.73 11.44 18.09
CA GLN A 246 0.90 11.62 16.64
C GLN A 246 -0.40 11.54 15.83
N TYR A 247 -1.40 10.78 16.29
CA TYR A 247 -2.68 10.65 15.61
C TYR A 247 -3.55 11.88 15.85
N ASP A 248 -3.50 12.43 17.06
CA ASP A 248 -4.19 13.67 17.39
C ASP A 248 -3.61 14.84 16.61
N LEU A 249 -2.28 14.94 16.44
CA LEU A 249 -1.68 15.99 15.59
C LEU A 249 -2.23 15.96 14.15
N LYS A 250 -2.39 14.76 13.58
CA LYS A 250 -2.96 14.60 12.23
C LYS A 250 -4.42 15.08 12.17
N LYS A 251 -5.21 14.82 13.21
CA LYS A 251 -6.60 15.31 13.32
C LYS A 251 -6.64 16.83 13.44
N PHE A 252 -5.85 17.41 14.33
CA PHE A 252 -5.80 18.87 14.51
C PHE A 252 -5.40 19.57 13.21
N TRP A 253 -4.42 19.02 12.47
CA TRP A 253 -4.06 19.53 11.16
C TRP A 253 -5.22 19.46 10.15
N ARG A 254 -5.95 18.34 10.13
CA ARG A 254 -7.13 18.19 9.28
C ARG A 254 -8.25 19.18 9.66
N TRP A 255 -8.60 19.27 10.94
CA TRP A 255 -9.64 20.17 11.44
C TRP A 255 -9.31 21.64 11.19
N SER A 256 -8.04 22.02 11.28
CA SER A 256 -7.58 23.37 10.91
C SER A 256 -7.75 23.62 9.41
N LYS A 257 -7.36 22.67 8.54
CA LYS A 257 -7.56 22.77 7.09
C LYS A 257 -9.04 22.85 6.67
N ASP A 258 -9.89 22.09 7.36
CA ASP A 258 -11.32 22.03 7.08
C ASP A 258 -12.07 23.25 7.66
N GLY A 259 -11.42 24.08 8.49
CA GLY A 259 -12.03 25.26 9.14
C GLY A 259 -12.92 24.93 10.34
N ASP A 260 -12.81 23.70 10.85
CA ASP A 260 -13.67 23.14 11.90
C ASP A 260 -13.10 23.31 13.32
N LEU A 261 -11.84 23.76 13.44
CA LEU A 261 -11.16 23.92 14.73
C LEU A 261 -11.64 25.18 15.48
N LYS A 262 -12.77 25.07 16.19
CA LYS A 262 -13.30 26.12 17.08
C LYS A 262 -13.10 25.74 18.54
N ILE A 263 -12.21 26.46 19.23
CA ILE A 263 -11.84 26.16 20.61
C ILE A 263 -12.54 27.13 21.56
N SER A 264 -13.30 26.59 22.51
CA SER A 264 -13.92 27.37 23.57
C SER A 264 -12.90 27.79 24.63
N SER A 265 -13.21 28.82 25.42
CA SER A 265 -12.39 29.21 26.57
C SER A 265 -12.34 28.15 27.68
N SER A 266 -13.24 27.15 27.63
CA SER A 266 -13.35 26.05 28.59
C SER A 266 -12.62 24.78 28.13
N ALA A 267 -11.96 24.80 26.96
CA ALA A 267 -11.21 23.67 26.45
C ALA A 267 -9.93 23.42 27.28
N PRO A 268 -9.47 22.15 27.37
CA PRO A 268 -8.20 21.84 28.03
C PRO A 268 -7.03 22.49 27.28
N GLU A 269 -5.91 22.62 27.97
CA GLU A 269 -4.65 23.02 27.33
C GLU A 269 -4.04 21.85 26.59
N PHE A 270 -3.89 21.97 25.27
CA PHE A 270 -3.29 20.93 24.43
C PHE A 270 -1.78 21.07 24.41
N ILE A 271 -1.06 19.99 24.74
CA ILE A 271 0.41 20.01 24.80
C ILE A 271 1.06 18.96 23.91
N CYS A 272 2.14 19.36 23.23
CA CYS A 272 3.08 18.48 22.55
C CYS A 272 4.44 19.19 22.49
N SER A 273 5.43 18.67 23.20
CA SER A 273 6.67 19.36 23.53
C SER A 273 7.75 19.21 22.47
N ASN A 274 7.79 18.07 21.76
CA ASN A 274 8.82 17.82 20.76
C ASN A 274 8.47 18.23 19.34
N ILE A 275 7.61 19.23 19.19
CA ILE A 275 7.21 19.77 17.90
C ILE A 275 7.45 21.28 17.83
N SER A 276 7.68 21.75 16.61
CA SER A 276 7.59 23.16 16.21
C SER A 276 6.44 23.30 15.23
N VAL A 277 5.52 24.23 15.50
CA VAL A 277 4.32 24.44 14.70
C VAL A 277 4.49 25.71 13.86
N SER A 278 4.50 25.56 12.54
CA SER A 278 4.64 26.69 11.60
C SER A 278 3.31 27.38 11.28
N ASP A 279 2.20 26.68 11.47
CA ASP A 279 0.85 27.22 11.28
C ASP A 279 0.43 28.09 12.49
N PRO A 280 0.07 29.37 12.30
CA PRO A 280 -0.26 30.27 13.41
C PRO A 280 -1.52 29.91 14.19
N GLU A 281 -2.52 29.30 13.56
CA GLU A 281 -3.75 28.88 14.25
C GLU A 281 -3.44 27.69 15.16
N LEU A 282 -2.77 26.66 14.62
CA LEU A 282 -2.37 25.50 15.40
C LEU A 282 -1.36 25.84 16.49
N ALA A 283 -0.45 26.79 16.26
CA ALA A 283 0.52 27.24 17.25
C ALA A 283 -0.12 27.96 18.46
N ARG A 284 -1.30 28.56 18.29
CA ARG A 284 -2.07 29.14 19.42
C ARG A 284 -2.72 28.07 20.28
N VAL A 285 -3.02 26.92 19.68
CA VAL A 285 -3.78 25.83 20.28
C VAL A 285 -2.86 24.83 20.96
N ILE A 286 -1.83 24.38 20.25
CA ILE A 286 -0.91 23.34 20.69
C ILE A 286 0.32 23.99 21.29
N LYS A 287 0.49 23.84 22.60
CA LYS A 287 1.57 24.46 23.35
C LYS A 287 2.72 23.48 23.61
N PRO A 288 3.95 23.98 23.77
CA PRO A 288 5.09 23.12 24.08
C PRO A 288 5.03 22.52 25.50
N TYR A 289 4.31 23.14 26.43
CA TYR A 289 4.14 22.66 27.80
C TYR A 289 2.93 23.33 28.45
N ALA A 290 2.49 22.80 29.60
CA ALA A 290 1.48 23.42 30.46
C ALA A 290 2.05 23.63 31.87
N LEU A 291 1.67 24.74 32.51
CA LEU A 291 2.06 25.08 33.89
C LEU A 291 0.81 25.14 34.76
N ARG A 292 0.83 24.46 35.91
CA ARG A 292 -0.26 24.47 36.89
C ARG A 292 0.29 24.68 38.29
N LYS A 293 -0.47 25.40 39.11
CA LYS A 293 -0.12 25.62 40.51
C LYS A 293 -0.91 24.61 41.36
N LEU A 294 -0.24 23.56 41.81
CA LEU A 294 -0.83 22.48 42.61
C LEU A 294 -0.22 22.50 44.02
N ALA A 295 -1.07 22.50 45.03
CA ALA A 295 -0.71 22.67 46.44
C ALA A 295 0.25 23.86 46.68
N GLY A 296 0.02 24.97 45.97
CA GLY A 296 0.86 26.18 46.03
C GLY A 296 2.16 26.13 45.21
N THR A 297 2.46 24.99 44.58
CA THR A 297 3.72 24.70 43.88
C THR A 297 3.52 24.64 42.38
N THR A 298 4.46 25.19 41.59
CA THR A 298 4.39 25.12 40.12
C THR A 298 4.81 23.74 39.62
N VAL A 299 3.89 23.07 38.94
CA VAL A 299 4.07 21.78 38.26
C VAL A 299 4.01 22.02 36.75
N ALA A 300 5.03 21.55 36.03
CA ALA A 300 5.10 21.63 34.58
C ALA A 300 4.80 20.27 33.93
N PHE A 301 4.10 20.31 32.81
CA PHE A 301 3.70 19.13 32.04
C PHE A 301 4.28 19.23 30.63
N ILE A 302 4.95 18.17 30.20
CA ILE A 302 5.50 18.02 28.84
C ILE A 302 4.97 16.73 28.21
N ALA A 303 4.81 16.71 26.89
CA ALA A 303 4.32 15.54 26.15
C ALA A 303 5.25 15.24 24.97
N LEU A 304 5.71 14.00 24.84
CA LEU A 304 6.70 13.61 23.84
C LEU A 304 6.16 12.50 22.95
N ILE A 305 6.25 12.72 21.64
CA ILE A 305 5.87 11.75 20.60
C ILE A 305 7.09 11.15 19.92
N PRO A 306 6.99 9.96 19.32
CA PRO A 306 8.14 9.36 18.66
C PRO A 306 8.48 10.08 17.35
N SER A 307 9.77 10.15 17.01
CA SER A 307 10.28 10.82 15.81
C SER A 307 10.81 9.83 14.76
N ASN A 308 10.32 8.58 14.78
CA ASN A 308 10.73 7.59 13.79
C ASN A 308 10.19 7.93 12.39
N SER A 309 10.83 7.34 11.36
CA SER A 309 10.51 7.62 9.96
C SER A 309 9.06 7.39 9.58
N GLY A 310 8.37 6.45 10.24
CA GLY A 310 6.95 6.19 10.01
C GLY A 310 6.05 7.36 10.43
N ILE A 311 6.32 7.95 11.60
CA ILE A 311 5.56 9.09 12.11
C ILE A 311 5.86 10.36 11.33
N LEU A 312 7.14 10.64 11.08
CA LEU A 312 7.55 11.79 10.27
C LEU A 312 6.89 11.79 8.90
N ALA A 313 6.71 10.62 8.31
CA ALA A 313 6.09 10.50 7.01
C ALA A 313 4.56 10.50 7.05
N GLY A 314 3.93 10.02 8.15
CA GLY A 314 2.50 10.19 8.39
C GLY A 314 2.08 11.65 8.56
N LEU A 315 3.01 12.50 9.04
CA LEU A 315 2.86 13.94 9.17
C LEU A 315 3.55 14.72 8.03
N SER A 316 3.89 14.05 6.92
CA SER A 316 4.52 14.72 5.78
C SER A 316 3.58 15.75 5.15
N GLY A 317 4.11 16.95 4.89
CA GLY A 317 3.33 18.08 4.39
C GLY A 317 2.49 18.80 5.45
N SER A 318 2.52 18.34 6.70
CA SER A 318 1.90 19.03 7.84
C SER A 318 2.75 20.23 8.29
N PRO A 319 2.19 21.18 9.06
CA PRO A 319 2.93 22.32 9.59
C PRO A 319 3.82 21.96 10.79
N PHE A 320 3.98 20.68 11.13
CA PHE A 320 4.73 20.22 12.28
C PHE A 320 6.15 19.77 11.90
N THR A 321 7.13 20.30 12.61
CA THR A 321 8.51 19.80 12.59
C THR A 321 8.80 19.13 13.92
N ILE A 322 9.19 17.85 13.91
CA ILE A 322 9.40 17.05 15.13
C ILE A 322 10.90 16.92 15.39
N TRP A 323 11.36 17.29 16.58
CA TRP A 323 12.73 17.02 17.01
C TRP A 323 12.81 15.67 17.75
N HIS A 324 13.97 15.02 17.66
CA HIS A 324 14.13 13.66 18.19
C HIS A 324 14.10 13.68 19.73
N PRO A 325 13.22 12.93 20.40
CA PRO A 325 13.05 13.01 21.86
C PRO A 325 14.31 12.61 22.65
N GLY A 326 15.19 11.81 22.05
CA GLY A 326 16.52 11.49 22.57
C GLY A 326 17.61 12.54 22.30
N ASP A 327 17.31 13.68 21.66
CA ASP A 327 18.24 14.81 21.57
C ASP A 327 18.39 15.47 22.94
N GLU A 328 19.47 15.11 23.64
CA GLU A 328 19.78 15.59 24.98
C GLU A 328 19.83 17.12 25.06
N THR A 329 20.25 17.80 23.98
CA THR A 329 20.39 19.26 23.97
C THR A 329 19.02 19.93 24.05
N SER A 330 18.10 19.52 23.16
CA SER A 330 16.75 20.07 23.08
C SER A 330 15.94 19.75 24.35
N LEU A 331 15.98 18.49 24.81
CA LEU A 331 15.26 18.08 26.02
C LEU A 331 15.81 18.74 27.28
N SER A 332 17.14 18.82 27.44
CA SER A 332 17.76 19.48 28.60
C SER A 332 17.52 20.98 28.61
N SER A 333 17.49 21.63 27.44
CA SER A 333 17.15 23.05 27.32
C SER A 333 15.71 23.32 27.76
N LEU A 334 14.75 22.51 27.29
CA LEU A 334 13.36 22.59 27.71
C LEU A 334 13.20 22.40 29.23
N ILE A 335 13.79 21.34 29.78
CA ILE A 335 13.74 21.05 31.22
C ILE A 335 14.37 22.19 32.02
N SER A 336 15.54 22.68 31.58
CA SER A 336 16.24 23.76 32.27
C SER A 336 15.43 25.04 32.27
N GLY A 337 14.83 25.45 31.14
CA GLY A 337 13.94 26.61 31.06
C GLY A 337 12.72 26.49 31.99
N LEU A 338 12.10 25.30 32.06
CA LEU A 338 11.00 25.06 32.99
C LEU A 338 11.43 25.22 34.46
N ARG A 339 12.64 24.76 34.82
CA ARG A 339 13.17 24.90 36.20
C ARG A 339 13.62 26.31 36.54
N SER A 340 14.34 26.99 35.64
CA SER A 340 14.98 28.28 35.92
C SER A 340 14.03 29.46 35.67
N GLU A 341 13.40 29.51 34.50
CA GLU A 341 12.57 30.64 34.05
C GLU A 341 11.17 30.55 34.65
N HIS A 342 10.56 29.37 34.58
CA HIS A 342 9.19 29.14 35.05
C HIS A 342 9.11 28.64 36.50
N LYS A 343 10.26 28.44 37.16
CA LYS A 343 10.37 28.00 38.57
C LYS A 343 9.57 26.72 38.87
N ALA A 344 9.45 25.82 37.90
CA ALA A 344 8.75 24.55 38.07
C ALA A 344 9.49 23.68 39.11
N LYS A 345 8.78 23.29 40.16
CA LYS A 345 9.29 22.42 41.23
C LYS A 345 9.02 20.94 40.95
N VAL A 346 8.06 20.66 40.09
CA VAL A 346 7.80 19.31 39.57
C VAL A 346 7.69 19.36 38.05
N ILE A 347 8.28 18.39 37.35
CA ILE A 347 8.12 18.17 35.91
C ILE A 347 7.54 16.77 35.70
N VAL A 348 6.37 16.73 35.05
CA VAL A 348 5.64 15.53 34.64
C VAL A 348 5.80 15.36 33.14
N ALA A 349 6.41 14.27 32.71
CA ALA A 349 6.57 13.92 31.31
C ALA A 349 5.55 12.85 30.90
N ILE A 350 4.76 13.14 29.88
CA ILE A 350 3.87 12.18 29.21
C ILE A 350 4.60 11.67 27.97
N SER A 351 4.80 10.36 27.88
CA SER A 351 5.54 9.71 26.80
C SER A 351 4.64 8.82 25.98
N PHE A 352 4.51 9.14 24.69
CA PHE A 352 3.93 8.25 23.68
C PHE A 352 4.99 7.42 22.97
N LEU A 353 6.23 7.39 23.49
CA LEU A 353 7.34 6.60 22.96
C LEU A 353 7.12 5.11 23.19
N ARG A 354 7.58 4.28 22.25
CA ARG A 354 7.55 2.82 22.46
C ARG A 354 8.56 2.40 23.51
N ARG A 355 8.41 1.20 24.06
CA ARG A 355 9.30 0.65 25.11
C ARG A 355 10.78 0.69 24.71
N GLU A 356 11.08 0.42 23.43
CA GLU A 356 12.43 0.48 22.84
C GLU A 356 13.00 1.92 22.83
N GLU A 357 12.16 2.92 22.58
CA GLU A 357 12.52 4.35 22.51
C GLU A 357 12.41 5.04 23.88
N SER A 358 11.76 4.41 24.86
CA SER A 358 11.55 4.95 26.21
C SER A 358 12.85 5.01 27.03
N GLY A 359 13.88 4.26 26.62
CA GLY A 359 15.18 4.22 27.30
C GLY A 359 15.81 5.61 27.48
N TYR A 360 15.62 6.51 26.50
CA TYR A 360 16.15 7.88 26.57
C TYR A 360 15.55 8.69 27.73
N LEU A 361 14.24 8.57 27.96
CA LEU A 361 13.55 9.29 29.04
C LEU A 361 13.86 8.70 30.40
N MET A 362 14.12 7.40 30.45
CA MET A 362 14.56 6.74 31.67
C MET A 362 15.95 7.21 32.12
N SER A 363 16.76 7.77 31.22
CA SER A 363 18.07 8.39 31.52
C SER A 363 18.06 9.92 31.57
N ALA A 364 16.91 10.57 31.34
CA ALA A 364 16.82 12.02 31.27
C ALA A 364 16.85 12.64 32.68
N SER A 365 17.77 13.59 32.91
CA SER A 365 17.87 14.28 34.19
C SER A 365 16.83 15.40 34.33
N GLY A 366 16.19 15.51 35.50
CA GLY A 366 15.32 16.64 35.85
C GLY A 366 13.82 16.43 35.60
N ILE A 367 13.41 15.26 35.10
CA ILE A 367 12.02 14.80 35.10
C ILE A 367 11.73 14.13 36.45
N ASP A 368 10.59 14.43 37.09
CA ASP A 368 10.22 13.80 38.37
C ASP A 368 9.26 12.63 38.15
N VAL A 369 8.24 12.82 37.33
CA VAL A 369 7.22 11.80 37.01
C VAL A 369 7.26 11.53 35.53
N LEU A 370 7.39 10.25 35.14
CA LEU A 370 7.24 9.80 33.76
C LEU A 370 5.98 8.94 33.63
N ILE A 371 4.97 9.43 32.93
CA ILE A 371 3.81 8.64 32.50
C ILE A 371 4.14 8.07 31.12
N GLY A 372 4.42 6.77 31.06
CA GLY A 372 4.78 6.05 29.84
C GLY A 372 3.60 5.72 28.95
N ALA A 373 3.89 5.07 27.82
CA ALA A 373 2.86 4.55 26.94
C ALA A 373 2.08 3.42 27.63
N LYS A 374 0.80 3.27 27.25
CA LYS A 374 -0.08 2.21 27.76
C LYS A 374 0.55 0.83 27.54
N SER A 375 0.68 0.04 28.61
CA SER A 375 1.28 -1.29 28.56
C SER A 375 0.33 -2.35 28.00
N TRP A 376 -0.98 -2.09 28.07
CA TRP A 376 -2.07 -3.03 27.75
C TRP A 376 -2.03 -4.34 28.55
N ASP A 377 -1.27 -4.38 29.64
CA ASP A 377 -1.30 -5.47 30.59
C ASP A 377 -2.12 -5.08 31.83
N ASN A 378 -2.65 -6.08 32.53
CA ASN A 378 -3.36 -5.87 33.81
C ASN A 378 -2.39 -5.76 35.00
N ALA A 379 -1.10 -6.03 34.78
CA ALA A 379 -0.08 -6.07 35.82
C ALA A 379 0.66 -4.74 36.02
N SER A 380 0.61 -3.84 35.03
CA SER A 380 1.07 -2.45 35.19
C SER A 380 0.11 -1.65 36.07
N GLY A 381 0.59 -0.55 36.66
CA GLY A 381 -0.24 0.27 37.56
C GLY A 381 -0.24 -0.16 39.03
N ARG A 382 0.68 -1.04 39.47
CA ARG A 382 0.82 -1.37 40.91
C ARG A 382 1.04 -0.12 41.75
N LYS A 383 0.39 -0.09 42.91
CA LYS A 383 0.63 0.91 43.95
C LYS A 383 2.13 0.99 44.25
N THR A 384 2.72 2.14 43.91
CA THR A 384 4.17 2.37 44.04
C THR A 384 4.38 3.71 44.70
N ARG A 385 5.07 3.72 45.84
CA ARG A 385 5.41 4.93 46.59
C ARG A 385 6.92 5.09 46.68
N VAL A 386 7.40 6.29 46.42
CA VAL A 386 8.82 6.65 46.49
C VAL A 386 8.96 7.87 47.39
N GLU A 387 9.74 7.72 48.46
CA GLU A 387 10.13 8.84 49.33
C GLU A 387 11.37 9.54 48.79
N LEU A 388 11.32 10.86 48.72
CA LEU A 388 12.26 11.71 47.99
C LEU A 388 13.08 12.58 48.96
N LEU A 389 14.03 11.97 49.64
CA LEU A 389 14.96 12.67 50.52
C LEU A 389 15.98 13.48 49.71
N LYS A 390 16.02 14.80 49.92
CA LYS A 390 16.94 15.75 49.24
C LYS A 390 16.82 15.77 47.70
N TRP A 391 15.72 15.30 47.13
CA TRP A 391 15.54 15.19 45.68
C TRP A 391 15.78 16.51 44.93
N GLN A 392 15.34 17.64 45.45
CA GLN A 392 15.57 18.94 44.80
C GLN A 392 17.01 19.50 44.94
N LYS A 393 17.88 18.88 45.75
CA LYS A 393 19.25 19.33 46.00
C LYS A 393 20.30 18.55 45.20
N GLU A 394 19.93 17.42 44.62
CA GLU A 394 20.83 16.50 43.93
C GLU A 394 20.44 16.38 42.44
N LYS A 395 21.43 16.13 41.58
CA LYS A 395 21.18 15.89 40.15
C LYS A 395 20.87 14.41 39.95
N HIS A 396 19.66 14.12 39.49
CA HIS A 396 19.22 12.73 39.25
C HIS A 396 19.37 12.35 37.79
N ALA A 397 19.75 11.11 37.54
CA ALA A 397 19.93 10.56 36.19
C ALA A 397 18.68 9.84 35.66
N ARG A 398 17.59 9.78 36.44
CA ARG A 398 16.34 9.07 36.10
C ARG A 398 15.13 9.78 36.72
N PRO A 399 13.91 9.56 36.20
CA PRO A 399 12.67 9.96 36.87
C PRO A 399 12.55 9.35 38.27
N ALA A 400 11.92 10.07 39.21
CA ALA A 400 11.64 9.55 40.56
C ALA A 400 10.64 8.39 40.50
N ILE A 401 9.63 8.49 39.63
CA ILE A 401 8.70 7.41 39.37
C ILE A 401 8.39 7.32 37.88
N THR A 402 8.25 6.09 37.40
CA THR A 402 7.73 5.80 36.06
C THR A 402 6.45 4.99 36.19
N VAL A 403 5.38 5.48 35.58
CA VAL A 403 4.06 4.88 35.61
C VAL A 403 3.69 4.47 34.21
N PHE A 404 3.35 3.19 34.01
CA PHE A 404 2.77 2.72 32.76
C PHE A 404 1.27 2.52 33.00
N PRO A 405 0.40 3.27 32.28
CA PRO A 405 -1.04 3.06 32.37
C PRO A 405 -1.37 1.60 32.03
N ASP A 406 -2.23 1.00 32.85
CA ASP A 406 -2.69 -0.37 32.70
C ASP A 406 -3.73 -0.52 31.56
N SER A 407 -4.39 -1.67 31.48
CA SER A 407 -5.46 -1.92 30.51
C SER A 407 -6.68 -1.00 30.66
N SER A 408 -6.92 -0.42 31.84
CA SER A 408 -7.98 0.59 32.04
C SER A 408 -7.60 1.90 31.33
N GLY A 409 -6.31 2.21 31.31
CA GLY A 409 -5.76 3.44 30.74
C GLY A 409 -5.89 4.63 31.68
N SER A 410 -6.18 4.42 32.95
CA SER A 410 -6.42 5.48 33.93
C SER A 410 -5.76 5.20 35.28
N GLY A 411 -5.49 6.26 36.03
CA GLY A 411 -4.85 6.15 37.34
C GLY A 411 -4.63 7.49 38.02
N LYS A 412 -3.91 7.45 39.15
CA LYS A 412 -3.66 8.62 40.00
C LYS A 412 -2.18 8.70 40.38
N VAL A 413 -1.61 9.90 40.33
CA VAL A 413 -0.27 10.18 40.87
C VAL A 413 -0.39 11.25 41.95
N ASN A 414 -0.10 10.88 43.19
CA ASN A 414 -0.06 11.79 44.32
C ASN A 414 1.34 12.37 44.47
N LEU A 415 1.40 13.68 44.66
CA LEU A 415 2.59 14.46 44.94
C LEU A 415 2.47 15.00 46.36
N GLU A 416 3.45 14.70 47.22
CA GLU A 416 3.52 15.28 48.56
C GLU A 416 4.63 16.33 48.62
N PHE A 417 4.30 17.47 49.21
CA PHE A 417 5.20 18.60 49.33
C PHE A 417 5.57 18.88 50.80
N GLY A 418 6.83 19.20 51.02
CA GLY A 418 7.33 19.70 52.29
C GLY A 418 6.93 21.16 52.53
N ARG A 419 7.37 21.70 53.68
CA ARG A 419 6.94 23.04 54.14
C ARG A 419 7.39 24.19 53.22
N HIS A 420 8.40 23.98 52.39
CA HIS A 420 8.90 24.98 51.45
C HIS A 420 8.56 24.65 49.98
N GLY A 421 7.59 23.74 49.75
CA GLY A 421 7.16 23.32 48.41
C GLY A 421 8.13 22.35 47.72
N GLU A 422 9.08 21.80 48.46
CA GLU A 422 9.95 20.72 47.99
C GLU A 422 9.16 19.42 47.85
N LEU A 423 9.36 18.67 46.75
CA LEU A 423 8.71 17.38 46.55
C LEU A 423 9.34 16.35 47.50
N THR A 424 8.55 15.78 48.42
CA THR A 424 9.01 14.87 49.49
C THR A 424 8.61 13.42 49.26
N ALA A 425 7.53 13.16 48.54
CA ALA A 425 7.15 11.82 48.12
C ALA A 425 6.31 11.87 46.84
N ILE A 426 6.35 10.77 46.09
CA ILE A 426 5.46 10.53 44.96
C ILE A 426 4.85 9.14 45.12
N GLU A 427 3.54 9.04 44.88
CA GLU A 427 2.83 7.77 44.94
C GLU A 427 1.97 7.60 43.69
N ALA A 428 2.23 6.55 42.92
CA ALA A 428 1.38 6.12 41.82
C ALA A 428 0.38 5.09 42.33
N LEU A 429 -0.89 5.31 42.01
CA LEU A 429 -2.01 4.45 42.34
C LEU A 429 -2.75 4.06 41.05
N PRO A 430 -3.26 2.82 40.95
CA PRO A 430 -4.25 2.51 39.94
C PRO A 430 -5.52 3.34 40.19
N GLN A 431 -6.39 3.45 39.19
CA GLN A 431 -7.67 4.12 39.40
C GLN A 431 -8.48 3.38 40.46
N GLU A 432 -8.98 4.11 41.47
CA GLU A 432 -9.89 3.53 42.46
C GLU A 432 -11.24 3.24 41.80
N GLU A 433 -11.68 1.99 41.86
CA GLU A 433 -13.01 1.60 41.44
C GLU A 433 -14.01 1.89 42.58
N ASP A 434 -14.67 3.05 42.51
CA ASP A 434 -15.67 3.51 43.48
C ASP A 434 -16.99 2.73 43.47
N GLY A 435 -17.17 1.85 42.48
CA GLY A 435 -18.36 1.00 42.32
C GLY A 435 -19.56 1.70 41.71
N ASP A 436 -19.46 3.00 41.49
CA ASP A 436 -20.38 3.76 40.68
C ASP A 436 -20.11 3.58 39.18
N GLU A 437 -21.10 3.95 38.38
CA GLU A 437 -20.95 3.96 36.94
C GLU A 437 -20.00 5.09 36.52
N PRO A 438 -18.97 4.80 35.71
CA PRO A 438 -18.08 5.84 35.21
C PRO A 438 -18.86 6.95 34.49
N LEU A 439 -18.33 8.17 34.54
CA LEU A 439 -18.84 9.27 33.72
C LEU A 439 -18.71 8.91 32.24
N TYR A 440 -19.79 9.17 31.51
CA TYR A 440 -19.95 8.82 30.10
C TYR A 440 -19.82 7.33 29.78
N PHE A 441 -20.10 6.45 30.75
CA PHE A 441 -19.95 5.01 30.56
C PHE A 441 -20.84 4.48 29.42
N GLN A 442 -22.07 4.98 29.31
CA GLN A 442 -22.99 4.60 28.24
C GLN A 442 -22.48 5.08 26.86
N GLU A 443 -22.05 6.34 26.74
CA GLU A 443 -21.49 6.89 25.51
C GLU A 443 -20.20 6.19 25.11
N ASN A 444 -19.35 5.83 26.08
CA ASN A 444 -18.14 5.06 25.83
C ASN A 444 -18.47 3.62 25.42
N THR A 445 -19.52 3.02 25.97
CA THR A 445 -20.01 1.69 25.54
C THR A 445 -20.56 1.74 24.11
N ASP A 446 -21.32 2.78 23.77
CA ASP A 446 -21.82 3.00 22.41
C ASP A 446 -20.66 3.23 21.42
N ARG A 447 -19.61 3.96 21.85
CA ARG A 447 -18.37 4.13 21.06
C ARG A 447 -17.66 2.80 20.85
N LYS A 448 -17.51 1.97 21.89
CA LYS A 448 -16.96 0.61 21.78
C LYS A 448 -17.80 -0.21 20.78
N GLU A 449 -19.12 -0.09 20.80
CA GLU A 449 -20.00 -0.85 19.93
C GLU A 449 -19.85 -0.45 18.47
N GLN A 450 -19.77 0.86 18.21
CA GLN A 450 -19.47 1.36 16.87
C GLN A 450 -18.09 0.90 16.39
N LEU A 451 -17.10 0.76 17.29
CA LEU A 451 -15.75 0.34 16.93
C LEU A 451 -15.72 -1.12 16.54
N VAL A 452 -16.32 -1.97 17.37
CA VAL A 452 -16.45 -3.40 17.10
C VAL A 452 -17.30 -3.64 15.85
N LYS A 453 -18.39 -2.89 15.65
CA LYS A 453 -19.19 -2.93 14.42
C LYS A 453 -18.44 -2.39 13.21
N HIS A 454 -17.57 -1.40 13.35
CA HIS A 454 -16.77 -0.91 12.23
C HIS A 454 -15.74 -1.96 11.79
N VAL A 455 -15.13 -2.67 12.73
CA VAL A 455 -14.12 -3.68 12.43
C VAL A 455 -14.76 -4.98 11.92
N LEU A 456 -15.81 -5.48 12.58
CA LEU A 456 -16.41 -6.79 12.28
C LEU A 456 -17.86 -6.75 11.72
N GLY A 457 -18.52 -5.60 11.81
CA GLY A 457 -19.99 -5.48 11.85
C GLY A 457 -20.73 -5.55 10.53
N SER A 458 -20.33 -6.46 9.65
CA SER A 458 -21.22 -6.92 8.58
C SER A 458 -21.80 -8.31 8.85
N GLY A 459 -21.18 -9.10 9.75
CA GLY A 459 -21.57 -10.50 9.98
C GLY A 459 -21.46 -11.38 8.72
N ASP A 460 -20.95 -10.82 7.63
CA ASP A 460 -20.68 -11.50 6.38
C ASP A 460 -19.23 -11.99 6.36
N ALA A 461 -18.92 -12.83 5.39
CA ALA A 461 -17.58 -13.33 5.13
C ALA A 461 -17.32 -13.12 3.64
N ILE A 462 -16.49 -12.15 3.26
CA ILE A 462 -16.27 -11.79 1.86
C ILE A 462 -14.93 -12.30 1.33
N LEU A 463 -13.97 -12.53 2.24
CA LEU A 463 -12.69 -13.14 1.95
C LEU A 463 -12.48 -14.38 2.84
N PRO A 464 -11.96 -15.49 2.29
CA PRO A 464 -11.66 -16.69 3.07
C PRO A 464 -10.44 -16.50 3.96
N ASP A 465 -10.34 -17.28 5.04
CA ASP A 465 -9.20 -17.29 5.96
C ASP A 465 -7.82 -17.34 5.24
N PRO A 466 -6.94 -16.35 5.47
CA PRO A 466 -5.64 -16.26 4.82
C PRO A 466 -4.69 -17.43 5.08
N LYS A 467 -4.84 -18.13 6.20
CA LYS A 467 -3.96 -19.27 6.57
C LYS A 467 -4.21 -20.51 5.71
N ARG A 468 -5.38 -20.58 5.05
CA ARG A 468 -5.78 -21.72 4.21
C ARG A 468 -5.33 -21.62 2.76
N ILE A 469 -4.79 -20.47 2.37
CA ILE A 469 -4.52 -20.17 0.98
C ILE A 469 -2.99 -20.14 0.80
N PRO A 470 -2.39 -21.03 0.01
CA PRO A 470 -0.96 -20.95 -0.28
C PRO A 470 -0.72 -20.10 -1.54
N LEU A 471 -0.15 -18.90 -1.40
CA LEU A 471 0.17 -18.04 -2.56
C LEU A 471 1.51 -18.38 -3.24
N ARG A 472 2.55 -18.76 -2.49
CA ARG A 472 3.92 -18.95 -3.01
C ARG A 472 4.68 -20.06 -2.25
N GLY A 473 4.59 -21.31 -2.73
CA GLY A 473 5.38 -22.46 -2.24
C GLY A 473 4.90 -23.13 -0.95
N ASN A 474 5.69 -24.07 -0.43
CA ASN A 474 5.35 -24.99 0.67
C ASN A 474 5.39 -24.39 2.10
N LYS A 475 5.52 -23.08 2.27
CA LYS A 475 5.38 -22.43 3.58
C LYS A 475 4.06 -21.66 3.62
N PRO A 476 3.32 -21.68 4.74
CA PRO A 476 2.06 -20.94 4.88
C PRO A 476 2.34 -19.43 4.89
N ASN A 477 2.54 -18.87 3.71
CA ASN A 477 2.56 -17.43 3.50
C ASN A 477 1.10 -16.95 3.58
N ARG A 478 0.79 -16.15 4.60
CA ARG A 478 -0.55 -15.58 4.80
C ARG A 478 -0.96 -14.78 3.56
N VAL A 479 -2.08 -15.13 2.96
CA VAL A 479 -2.69 -14.38 1.86
C VAL A 479 -3.29 -13.08 2.40
N TYR A 480 -3.36 -12.03 1.59
CA TYR A 480 -3.74 -10.67 2.01
C TYR A 480 -2.78 -9.96 2.95
N ALA A 481 -1.53 -10.38 3.03
CA ALA A 481 -0.54 -9.40 3.45
C ALA A 481 -0.61 -8.18 2.52
N ILE A 482 -0.30 -6.99 3.05
CA ILE A 482 -0.56 -5.68 2.41
C ILE A 482 -0.46 -5.70 0.86
N PRO A 483 0.66 -6.06 0.24
CA PRO A 483 0.78 -5.97 -1.22
C PRO A 483 -0.14 -6.95 -1.97
N ASP A 484 -0.39 -8.14 -1.41
CA ASP A 484 -1.23 -9.17 -2.05
C ASP A 484 -2.71 -8.77 -2.01
N PHE A 485 -3.16 -8.15 -0.92
CA PHE A 485 -4.51 -7.59 -0.84
C PHE A 485 -4.71 -6.48 -1.88
N TYR A 486 -3.76 -5.54 -1.99
CA TYR A 486 -3.87 -4.45 -2.95
C TYR A 486 -3.72 -4.92 -4.40
N ASN A 487 -2.95 -5.98 -4.65
CA ASN A 487 -2.90 -6.66 -5.95
C ASN A 487 -4.25 -7.29 -6.33
N LEU A 488 -4.89 -7.99 -5.39
CA LEU A 488 -6.24 -8.52 -5.56
C LEU A 488 -7.24 -7.39 -5.85
N ALA A 489 -7.22 -6.32 -5.05
CA ALA A 489 -8.12 -5.18 -5.23
C ALA A 489 -7.92 -4.50 -6.59
N ALA A 490 -6.66 -4.32 -7.02
CA ALA A 490 -6.34 -3.78 -8.34
C ALA A 490 -6.84 -4.72 -9.45
N GLY A 491 -6.67 -6.04 -9.30
CA GLY A 491 -7.21 -7.05 -10.22
C GLY A 491 -8.72 -6.94 -10.42
N LEU A 492 -9.46 -6.89 -9.31
CA LEU A 492 -10.92 -6.74 -9.29
C LEU A 492 -11.37 -5.42 -9.92
N LEU A 493 -10.67 -4.32 -9.60
CA LEU A 493 -10.95 -3.01 -10.17
C LEU A 493 -10.82 -3.00 -11.70
N ARG A 494 -9.72 -3.57 -12.22
CA ARG A 494 -9.46 -3.68 -13.66
C ARG A 494 -10.56 -4.49 -14.35
N LYS A 495 -10.92 -5.65 -13.78
CA LYS A 495 -11.92 -6.57 -14.35
C LYS A 495 -13.31 -5.94 -14.36
N SER A 496 -13.74 -5.38 -13.23
CA SER A 496 -15.08 -4.80 -13.07
C SER A 496 -15.32 -3.60 -14.00
N LEU A 497 -14.30 -2.75 -14.18
CA LEU A 497 -14.39 -1.57 -15.05
C LEU A 497 -13.95 -1.83 -16.50
N LYS A 498 -13.59 -3.07 -16.84
CA LYS A 498 -13.06 -3.47 -18.16
C LYS A 498 -11.89 -2.59 -18.61
N ALA A 499 -11.04 -2.17 -17.67
CA ALA A 499 -9.87 -1.35 -17.95
C ALA A 499 -8.73 -2.19 -18.57
N GLU A 500 -7.79 -1.52 -19.24
CA GLU A 500 -6.52 -2.13 -19.65
C GLU A 500 -5.60 -2.29 -18.43
N VAL A 501 -5.56 -1.25 -17.59
CA VAL A 501 -4.73 -1.17 -16.37
C VAL A 501 -5.59 -0.68 -15.22
N SER A 502 -5.24 -1.06 -13.99
CA SER A 502 -5.71 -0.36 -12.79
C SER A 502 -4.53 0.00 -11.91
N VAL A 503 -4.68 1.09 -11.15
CA VAL A 503 -3.66 1.56 -10.20
C VAL A 503 -4.33 1.86 -8.87
N LEU A 504 -3.77 1.34 -7.79
CA LEU A 504 -4.16 1.65 -6.42
C LEU A 504 -2.94 2.06 -5.61
N LYS A 505 -3.10 3.11 -4.78
CA LYS A 505 -2.09 3.47 -3.77
C LYS A 505 -2.19 2.46 -2.63
N ILE A 506 -1.05 1.95 -2.18
CA ILE A 506 -1.01 0.98 -1.08
C ILE A 506 -0.98 1.76 0.24
N HIS A 507 -1.95 1.51 1.11
CA HIS A 507 -1.95 2.02 2.47
C HIS A 507 -1.44 0.96 3.46
N PRO A 508 -0.68 1.36 4.50
CA PRO A 508 -0.27 0.44 5.54
C PRO A 508 -1.49 0.03 6.37
N SER A 509 -2.01 -1.16 6.11
CA SER A 509 -3.07 -1.79 6.91
C SER A 509 -2.51 -3.02 7.63
N GLY A 510 -2.52 -3.03 8.95
CA GLY A 510 -2.13 -4.19 9.76
C GLY A 510 -3.38 -4.89 10.29
N SER A 511 -3.53 -6.17 10.00
CA SER A 511 -4.49 -7.01 10.72
C SER A 511 -4.11 -8.48 10.63
N ASN A 512 -3.98 -9.10 11.80
CA ASN A 512 -3.84 -10.54 11.96
C ASN A 512 -5.19 -11.18 12.29
N MET A 513 -6.28 -10.76 11.62
CA MET A 513 -7.58 -11.41 11.86
C MET A 513 -7.49 -12.90 11.53
N MET A 514 -8.09 -13.70 12.40
CA MET A 514 -8.21 -15.13 12.23
C MET A 514 -9.60 -15.47 11.67
N GLY A 515 -9.64 -16.48 10.80
CA GLY A 515 -10.87 -16.90 10.14
C GLY A 515 -11.24 -16.05 8.93
N ASP A 516 -12.49 -16.20 8.48
CA ASP A 516 -13.01 -15.49 7.31
C ASP A 516 -13.15 -13.99 7.59
N ILE A 517 -12.85 -13.18 6.59
CA ILE A 517 -12.74 -11.72 6.72
C ILE A 517 -14.04 -11.06 6.23
N PRO A 518 -14.69 -10.22 7.06
CA PRO A 518 -15.91 -9.50 6.72
C PRO A 518 -15.68 -8.34 5.76
N SER A 519 -16.75 -7.88 5.10
CA SER A 519 -16.71 -6.75 4.18
C SER A 519 -16.34 -5.44 4.87
N SER A 520 -16.70 -5.27 6.14
CA SER A 520 -16.29 -4.14 6.98
C SER A 520 -14.77 -4.01 7.05
N MET A 521 -14.06 -5.12 7.27
CA MET A 521 -12.60 -5.11 7.34
C MET A 521 -11.95 -4.77 5.99
N VAL A 522 -12.51 -5.32 4.91
CA VAL A 522 -12.02 -5.00 3.55
C VAL A 522 -12.14 -3.51 3.27
N LYS A 523 -13.21 -2.84 3.73
CA LYS A 523 -13.32 -1.37 3.64
C LYS A 523 -12.23 -0.67 4.45
N THR A 524 -12.01 -1.09 5.70
CA THR A 524 -10.94 -0.54 6.55
C THR A 524 -9.56 -0.69 5.90
N TRP A 525 -9.28 -1.82 5.24
CA TRP A 525 -8.01 -2.05 4.54
C TRP A 525 -7.84 -1.22 3.27
N LEU A 526 -8.91 -1.01 2.50
CA LEU A 526 -8.90 -0.16 1.30
C LEU A 526 -8.74 1.32 1.64
N GLY A 527 -9.18 1.73 2.82
CA GLY A 527 -9.12 3.11 3.28
C GLY A 527 -10.35 3.92 2.84
N PRO A 528 -10.21 5.25 2.60
CA PRO A 528 -11.31 6.12 2.24
C PRO A 528 -12.06 5.65 0.99
N ASP A 529 -13.39 5.61 1.08
CA ASP A 529 -14.21 5.21 -0.06
C ASP A 529 -14.36 6.37 -1.04
N GLU A 530 -13.53 6.36 -2.09
CA GLU A 530 -13.51 7.42 -3.10
C GLU A 530 -14.04 6.94 -4.46
N PRO A 531 -14.56 7.84 -5.31
CA PRO A 531 -14.98 7.51 -6.66
C PRO A 531 -13.82 6.99 -7.51
N VAL A 532 -14.09 6.00 -8.35
CA VAL A 532 -13.12 5.51 -9.34
C VAL A 532 -13.54 5.94 -10.74
N GLU A 533 -12.60 6.50 -11.49
CA GLU A 533 -12.81 6.89 -12.88
C GLU A 533 -11.87 6.16 -13.84
N LEU A 534 -12.26 6.15 -15.11
CA LEU A 534 -11.42 5.67 -16.20
C LEU A 534 -10.74 6.87 -16.86
N ALA A 535 -9.43 6.80 -17.04
CA ALA A 535 -8.67 7.84 -17.71
C ALA A 535 -7.74 7.25 -18.78
N TRP A 536 -7.47 8.01 -19.84
CA TRP A 536 -6.43 7.69 -20.79
C TRP A 536 -5.08 8.18 -20.27
N VAL A 537 -4.24 7.22 -19.88
CA VAL A 537 -2.97 7.48 -19.20
C VAL A 537 -1.80 7.06 -20.11
N PRO A 538 -0.78 7.92 -20.32
CA PRO A 538 0.36 7.56 -21.16
C PRO A 538 1.24 6.50 -20.48
N GLY A 539 1.80 5.58 -21.28
CA GLY A 539 2.66 4.51 -20.77
C GLY A 539 3.91 5.00 -20.05
N SER A 540 4.42 6.19 -20.39
CA SER A 540 5.51 6.84 -19.66
C SER A 540 5.17 7.12 -18.19
N TYR A 541 3.91 7.47 -17.88
CA TYR A 541 3.44 7.65 -16.51
C TYR A 541 3.30 6.30 -15.80
N LEU A 542 2.72 5.29 -16.45
CA LEU A 542 2.63 3.93 -15.91
C LEU A 542 4.02 3.34 -15.60
N LYS A 543 5.03 3.58 -16.45
CA LYS A 543 6.42 3.20 -16.18
C LYS A 543 7.02 3.88 -14.95
N LYS A 544 6.63 5.12 -14.65
CA LYS A 544 7.04 5.79 -13.39
C LYS A 544 6.44 5.09 -12.18
N LEU A 545 5.16 4.70 -12.26
CA LEU A 545 4.48 3.96 -11.19
C LEU A 545 5.04 2.55 -10.99
N LEU A 546 5.45 1.84 -12.06
CA LEU A 546 6.12 0.54 -11.96
C LEU A 546 7.40 0.58 -11.12
N LYS A 547 8.10 1.72 -11.08
CA LYS A 547 9.29 1.90 -10.21
C LYS A 547 8.92 2.03 -8.73
N LYS A 548 7.66 2.37 -8.45
CA LYS A 548 7.06 2.48 -7.11
C LYS A 548 6.23 1.24 -6.72
N ILE A 549 6.43 0.10 -7.38
CA ILE A 549 5.92 -1.19 -6.89
C ILE A 549 6.81 -1.65 -5.72
N PRO A 550 6.26 -2.24 -4.64
CA PRO A 550 7.05 -2.76 -3.53
C PRO A 550 8.13 -3.76 -3.98
N ARG A 551 9.39 -3.47 -3.67
CA ARG A 551 10.56 -4.35 -3.89
C ARG A 551 11.30 -4.54 -2.57
N PRO A 552 10.85 -5.44 -1.70
CA PRO A 552 11.41 -5.62 -0.37
C PRO A 552 12.79 -6.29 -0.46
N ALA A 553 13.68 -6.01 0.51
CA ALA A 553 14.97 -6.68 0.61
C ALA A 553 14.83 -8.13 1.15
N THR A 554 13.83 -8.36 2.01
CA THR A 554 13.52 -9.68 2.57
C THR A 554 12.03 -10.00 2.46
N ALA A 555 11.66 -11.28 2.54
CA ALA A 555 10.26 -11.70 2.54
C ALA A 555 9.47 -11.19 3.77
N LEU A 556 10.14 -11.00 4.91
CA LEU A 556 9.53 -10.47 6.13
C LEU A 556 9.20 -8.98 6.01
N ASP A 557 10.08 -8.18 5.38
CA ASP A 557 9.83 -6.75 5.15
C ASP A 557 8.63 -6.54 4.22
N TYR A 558 8.43 -7.45 3.26
CA TYR A 558 7.34 -7.37 2.28
C TYR A 558 5.95 -7.34 2.93
N TYR A 559 5.80 -7.97 4.10
CA TYR A 559 4.53 -8.13 4.79
C TYR A 559 4.42 -7.23 6.04
N SER A 560 5.48 -6.50 6.38
CA SER A 560 5.49 -5.61 7.53
C SER A 560 4.85 -4.25 7.19
N PRO A 561 3.84 -3.78 7.95
CA PRO A 561 3.32 -2.42 7.78
C PRO A 561 4.39 -1.33 7.85
N ARG A 562 5.47 -1.56 8.61
CA ARG A 562 6.60 -0.62 8.74
C ARG A 562 7.30 -0.36 7.40
N PHE A 563 7.32 -1.32 6.48
CA PHE A 563 7.94 -1.14 5.17
C PHE A 563 7.20 -0.11 4.29
N TYR A 564 5.87 -0.06 4.43
CA TYR A 564 4.97 0.81 3.64
C TYR A 564 4.77 2.19 4.27
N GLN A 565 5.02 2.32 5.58
CA GLN A 565 4.89 3.60 6.27
C GLN A 565 5.79 4.66 5.63
N GLY A 566 5.16 5.76 5.22
CA GLY A 566 5.85 6.93 4.69
C GLY A 566 6.39 6.84 3.27
N LYS A 567 6.13 5.74 2.59
CA LYS A 567 6.55 5.54 1.20
C LYS A 567 5.32 5.45 0.31
N GLU A 568 5.45 5.99 -0.89
CA GLU A 568 4.41 5.84 -1.89
C GLU A 568 4.63 4.57 -2.69
N PHE A 569 3.84 3.55 -2.36
CA PHE A 569 3.79 2.33 -3.15
C PHE A 569 2.47 2.20 -3.88
N TYR A 570 2.52 1.51 -5.02
CA TYR A 570 1.36 1.29 -5.88
C TYR A 570 1.21 -0.19 -6.21
N ALA A 571 -0.03 -0.66 -6.21
CA ALA A 571 -0.42 -1.92 -6.82
C ALA A 571 -0.98 -1.65 -8.22
N LEU A 572 -0.47 -2.40 -9.20
CA LEU A 572 -0.86 -2.25 -10.60
C LEU A 572 -1.39 -3.59 -11.13
N SER A 573 -2.55 -3.57 -11.79
CA SER A 573 -3.06 -4.74 -12.52
C SER A 573 -3.02 -4.53 -14.02
N GLY A 574 -2.83 -5.61 -14.79
CA GLY A 574 -2.80 -5.58 -16.26
C GLY A 574 -1.42 -5.36 -16.87
N ILE A 575 -0.40 -5.13 -16.05
CA ILE A 575 1.00 -4.96 -16.46
C ILE A 575 1.86 -5.95 -15.67
N ASP A 576 2.77 -6.66 -16.34
CA ASP A 576 3.72 -7.56 -15.69
C ASP A 576 4.90 -6.81 -15.03
N ALA A 577 5.72 -7.52 -14.26
CA ALA A 577 6.90 -6.96 -13.60
C ALA A 577 7.96 -6.40 -14.59
N ALA A 578 7.92 -6.83 -15.85
CA ALA A 578 8.77 -6.32 -16.91
C ALA A 578 8.19 -5.08 -17.62
N GLY A 579 7.04 -4.56 -17.15
CA GLY A 579 6.37 -3.41 -17.73
C GLY A 579 5.70 -3.73 -19.06
N ARG A 580 5.12 -4.92 -19.19
CA ARG A 580 4.41 -5.36 -20.39
C ARG A 580 2.92 -5.54 -20.12
N MET A 581 2.10 -5.07 -21.04
CA MET A 581 0.67 -5.33 -21.09
C MET A 581 0.38 -6.32 -22.21
N ALA A 582 -0.29 -7.43 -21.92
CA ALA A 582 -0.58 -8.47 -22.91
C ALA A 582 0.67 -8.92 -23.70
N ASN A 583 1.80 -9.08 -23.00
CA ASN A 583 3.12 -9.40 -23.56
C ASN A 583 3.71 -8.34 -24.51
N LEU A 584 3.23 -7.09 -24.45
CA LEU A 584 3.78 -5.96 -25.20
C LEU A 584 4.40 -4.93 -24.25
N PRO A 585 5.64 -4.46 -24.51
CA PRO A 585 6.23 -3.41 -23.69
C PRO A 585 5.38 -2.15 -23.76
N LEU A 586 5.25 -1.45 -22.64
CA LEU A 586 4.52 -0.18 -22.61
C LEU A 586 5.22 0.85 -23.54
N GLY A 587 4.52 1.32 -24.57
CA GLY A 587 4.94 2.50 -25.34
C GLY A 587 4.82 3.79 -24.51
N ASP A 588 5.80 4.69 -24.58
CA ASP A 588 5.85 5.91 -23.74
C ASP A 588 4.74 6.90 -24.05
N THR A 589 4.39 7.03 -25.33
CA THR A 589 3.32 7.90 -25.86
C THR A 589 2.01 7.15 -26.06
N GLU A 590 2.00 5.82 -25.92
CA GLU A 590 0.78 5.01 -26.04
C GLU A 590 -0.14 5.31 -24.85
N LEU A 591 -1.41 5.62 -25.14
CA LEU A 591 -2.43 5.85 -24.12
C LEU A 591 -3.10 4.53 -23.73
N TYR A 592 -3.28 4.33 -22.43
CA TYR A 592 -3.89 3.15 -21.85
C TYR A 592 -5.11 3.52 -21.02
N LEU A 593 -6.21 2.81 -21.23
CA LEU A 593 -7.41 2.99 -20.44
C LEU A 593 -7.17 2.44 -19.03
N THR A 594 -7.02 3.35 -18.08
CA THR A 594 -6.59 3.03 -16.72
C THR A 594 -7.69 3.38 -15.72
N ALA A 595 -8.03 2.44 -14.84
CA ALA A 595 -8.91 2.67 -13.70
C ALA A 595 -8.11 3.20 -12.51
N MET A 596 -8.48 4.37 -12.01
CA MET A 596 -7.78 5.04 -10.90
C MET A 596 -8.79 5.71 -9.95
N PRO A 597 -8.54 5.68 -8.64
CA PRO A 597 -9.24 6.52 -7.69
C PRO A 597 -9.05 8.01 -7.98
N LEU A 598 -10.04 8.84 -7.61
CA LEU A 598 -10.06 10.27 -7.92
C LEU A 598 -8.84 11.03 -7.34
N SER A 599 -8.39 10.66 -6.15
CA SER A 599 -7.18 11.21 -5.51
C SER A 599 -5.95 11.16 -6.44
N LEU A 600 -5.71 10.04 -7.11
CA LEU A 600 -4.58 9.87 -8.03
C LEU A 600 -4.75 10.62 -9.35
N LEU A 601 -5.99 10.87 -9.78
CA LEU A 601 -6.27 11.68 -10.97
C LEU A 601 -6.15 13.18 -10.70
N ALA A 602 -6.35 13.60 -9.45
CA ALA A 602 -6.17 14.99 -9.03
C ALA A 602 -4.69 15.42 -9.03
N GLU A 603 -3.76 14.47 -8.83
CA GLU A 603 -2.32 14.72 -8.93
C GLU A 603 -1.88 15.14 -10.34
N ASN A 604 -2.71 14.87 -11.38
CA ASN A 604 -2.38 15.22 -12.76
C ASN A 604 -3.62 15.57 -13.60
N ASN A 605 -3.89 16.87 -13.74
CA ASN A 605 -5.06 17.39 -14.46
C ASN A 605 -5.02 17.20 -15.99
N ASN A 606 -3.92 16.68 -16.55
CA ASN A 606 -3.77 16.55 -18.00
C ASN A 606 -4.34 15.25 -18.59
N PHE A 607 -4.87 14.35 -17.76
CA PHE A 607 -5.44 13.10 -18.26
C PHE A 607 -6.85 13.30 -18.83
N GLN A 608 -7.09 12.72 -20.01
CA GLN A 608 -8.44 12.70 -20.58
C GLN A 608 -9.30 11.70 -19.81
N ARG A 609 -10.21 12.21 -18.98
CA ARG A 609 -11.11 11.43 -18.14
C ARG A 609 -12.34 10.97 -18.92
N ARG A 610 -12.80 9.77 -18.59
CA ARG A 610 -14.06 9.18 -19.06
C ARG A 610 -14.93 8.97 -17.83
N LYS A 611 -16.13 9.54 -17.85
CA LYS A 611 -17.09 9.41 -16.75
C LYS A 611 -17.31 7.93 -16.46
N GLY A 612 -16.88 7.50 -15.27
CA GLY A 612 -17.03 6.12 -14.80
C GLY A 612 -18.49 5.80 -14.46
N PRO A 613 -18.79 4.55 -14.06
CA PRO A 613 -20.14 4.15 -13.65
C PRO A 613 -20.64 4.79 -12.36
N GLY A 614 -19.89 5.72 -11.74
CA GLY A 614 -20.24 6.37 -10.48
C GLY A 614 -20.10 5.47 -9.25
N LEU A 615 -19.39 4.35 -9.38
CA LEU A 615 -19.13 3.42 -8.28
C LEU A 615 -17.88 3.83 -7.51
N SER A 616 -17.92 3.62 -6.19
CA SER A 616 -16.81 3.86 -5.29
C SER A 616 -15.82 2.69 -5.27
N LEU A 617 -14.59 2.95 -4.83
CA LEU A 617 -13.53 1.95 -4.74
C LEU A 617 -13.97 0.72 -3.93
N CYS A 618 -14.52 0.94 -2.72
CA CYS A 618 -15.00 -0.15 -1.88
C CYS A 618 -16.17 -0.88 -2.55
N GLY A 619 -17.09 -0.16 -3.18
CA GLY A 619 -18.23 -0.76 -3.88
C GLY A 619 -17.80 -1.71 -4.99
N ILE A 620 -16.80 -1.33 -5.80
CA ILE A 620 -16.29 -2.16 -6.89
C ILE A 620 -15.57 -3.40 -6.35
N VAL A 621 -14.66 -3.23 -5.38
CA VAL A 621 -13.87 -4.33 -4.83
C VAL A 621 -14.77 -5.33 -4.10
N LEU A 622 -15.68 -4.87 -3.24
CA LEU A 622 -16.63 -5.74 -2.54
C LEU A 622 -17.60 -6.43 -3.49
N GLY A 623 -18.09 -5.74 -4.52
CA GLY A 623 -18.92 -6.36 -5.56
C GLY A 623 -18.18 -7.47 -6.30
N GLY A 624 -16.92 -7.25 -6.65
CA GLY A 624 -16.06 -8.26 -7.26
C GLY A 624 -15.80 -9.47 -6.37
N LEU A 625 -15.48 -9.25 -5.09
CA LEU A 625 -15.30 -10.32 -4.11
C LEU A 625 -16.58 -11.12 -3.88
N LYS A 626 -17.73 -10.44 -3.80
CA LYS A 626 -19.03 -11.08 -3.69
C LYS A 626 -19.32 -11.97 -4.89
N ALA A 627 -19.07 -11.48 -6.10
CA ALA A 627 -19.25 -12.26 -7.32
C ALA A 627 -18.37 -13.52 -7.37
N ILE A 628 -17.13 -13.43 -6.88
CA ILE A 628 -16.24 -14.61 -6.75
C ILE A 628 -16.82 -15.61 -5.75
N LYS A 629 -17.24 -15.14 -4.58
CA LYS A 629 -17.82 -16.01 -3.54
C LYS A 629 -19.11 -16.69 -4.03
N ASP A 630 -20.04 -15.92 -4.58
CA ASP A 630 -21.35 -16.40 -5.04
C ASP A 630 -21.22 -17.32 -6.27
N GLY A 631 -20.17 -17.13 -7.09
CA GLY A 631 -19.85 -17.97 -8.25
C GLY A 631 -19.08 -19.25 -7.93
N ALA A 632 -18.59 -19.43 -6.71
CA ALA A 632 -17.81 -20.60 -6.31
C ALA A 632 -18.71 -21.73 -5.78
N PRO A 633 -18.71 -22.93 -6.40
CA PRO A 633 -19.60 -24.03 -5.98
C PRO A 633 -19.18 -24.67 -4.65
N THR A 634 -17.92 -24.50 -4.24
CA THR A 634 -17.36 -25.05 -3.00
C THR A 634 -16.40 -24.06 -2.35
N ARG A 635 -16.14 -24.23 -1.06
CA ARG A 635 -15.17 -23.40 -0.33
C ARG A 635 -13.76 -23.47 -0.93
N GLY A 636 -13.30 -24.67 -1.32
CA GLY A 636 -12.00 -24.82 -1.97
C GLY A 636 -11.91 -24.11 -3.33
N ALA A 637 -13.01 -24.03 -4.08
CA ALA A 637 -13.08 -23.25 -5.31
C ALA A 637 -12.99 -21.74 -5.03
N TRP A 638 -13.66 -21.27 -3.97
CA TRP A 638 -13.59 -19.88 -3.52
C TRP A 638 -12.17 -19.48 -3.11
N GLU A 639 -11.53 -20.29 -2.25
CA GLU A 639 -10.14 -20.09 -1.79
C GLU A 639 -9.16 -20.05 -2.98
N LYS A 640 -9.31 -20.96 -3.94
CA LYS A 640 -8.47 -21.02 -5.15
C LYS A 640 -8.64 -19.78 -6.03
N GLN A 641 -9.88 -19.34 -6.30
CA GLN A 641 -10.13 -18.16 -7.14
C GLN A 641 -9.54 -16.89 -6.50
N ILE A 642 -9.68 -16.74 -5.18
CA ILE A 642 -9.09 -15.62 -4.45
C ILE A 642 -7.56 -15.65 -4.52
N ALA A 643 -6.93 -16.83 -4.42
CA ALA A 643 -5.49 -16.99 -4.60
C ALA A 643 -5.03 -16.53 -5.99
N GLU A 644 -5.75 -16.92 -7.04
CA GLU A 644 -5.46 -16.56 -8.43
C GLU A 644 -5.58 -15.04 -8.65
N GLU A 645 -6.59 -14.38 -8.07
CA GLU A 645 -6.74 -12.93 -8.14
C GLU A 645 -5.63 -12.19 -7.38
N ALA A 646 -5.22 -12.68 -6.20
CA ALA A 646 -4.16 -12.06 -5.40
C ALA A 646 -2.78 -12.16 -6.06
N LEU A 647 -2.53 -13.15 -6.92
CA LEU A 647 -1.34 -13.20 -7.76
C LEU A 647 -1.31 -12.09 -8.83
N ASN A 648 -2.48 -11.53 -9.17
CA ASN A 648 -2.64 -10.40 -10.08
C ASN A 648 -1.87 -10.58 -11.40
N GLN A 649 -1.92 -11.79 -11.96
CA GLN A 649 -1.22 -12.09 -13.20
C GLN A 649 -1.96 -11.44 -14.38
N PRO A 650 -1.26 -10.69 -15.26
CA PRO A 650 -1.88 -10.10 -16.43
C PRO A 650 -2.32 -11.20 -17.39
N GLU A 651 -3.61 -11.21 -17.73
CA GLU A 651 -4.18 -12.14 -18.71
C GLU A 651 -3.46 -12.01 -20.06
N SER A 652 -3.20 -13.15 -20.70
CA SER A 652 -2.78 -13.15 -22.11
C SER A 652 -3.95 -12.72 -22.98
N ARG A 653 -3.93 -11.47 -23.44
CA ARG A 653 -4.97 -10.91 -24.31
C ARG A 653 -4.57 -10.99 -25.78
N ARG A 654 -5.57 -11.24 -26.62
CA ARG A 654 -5.46 -11.05 -28.08
C ARG A 654 -5.59 -9.56 -28.39
N VAL A 655 -4.54 -8.96 -28.94
CA VAL A 655 -4.49 -7.53 -29.23
C VAL A 655 -4.34 -7.34 -30.74
N TRP A 656 -5.17 -6.48 -31.32
CA TRP A 656 -5.10 -6.10 -32.73
C TRP A 656 -4.88 -4.59 -32.83
N ARG A 657 -3.92 -4.17 -33.65
CA ARG A 657 -3.48 -2.77 -33.76
C ARG A 657 -3.27 -2.41 -35.23
N ILE A 658 -3.50 -1.16 -35.57
CA ILE A 658 -3.08 -0.58 -36.86
C ILE A 658 -1.93 0.38 -36.57
N ASN A 659 -0.79 0.13 -37.18
CA ASN A 659 0.46 0.85 -36.97
C ASN A 659 0.87 1.55 -38.28
N LEU A 660 0.69 2.87 -38.32
CA LEU A 660 1.32 3.71 -39.35
C LEU A 660 2.77 3.94 -38.94
N ARG A 661 3.66 3.04 -39.39
CA ARG A 661 5.07 3.03 -38.99
C ARG A 661 5.79 4.28 -39.50
N SER A 662 5.51 4.69 -40.73
CA SER A 662 5.99 5.95 -41.27
C SER A 662 5.14 6.44 -42.43
N LEU A 663 4.94 7.76 -42.50
CA LEU A 663 4.50 8.50 -43.67
C LEU A 663 5.45 9.70 -43.79
N SER A 664 6.28 9.71 -44.83
CA SER A 664 7.38 10.67 -44.94
C SER A 664 7.50 11.28 -46.32
N MET A 665 7.95 12.54 -46.31
CA MET A 665 8.42 13.27 -47.48
C MET A 665 9.91 13.53 -47.30
N GLN A 666 10.70 13.18 -48.31
CA GLN A 666 12.16 13.16 -48.23
C GLN A 666 12.75 14.03 -49.34
N MET A 667 13.74 14.85 -49.00
CA MET A 667 14.60 15.53 -49.96
C MET A 667 15.95 14.84 -49.95
N VAL A 668 16.34 14.27 -51.09
CA VAL A 668 17.50 13.39 -51.20
C VAL A 668 18.48 13.86 -52.26
N ASN A 669 19.75 13.58 -52.04
CA ASN A 669 20.82 13.69 -53.01
C ASN A 669 21.46 12.30 -53.18
N THR A 670 21.51 11.81 -54.41
CA THR A 670 22.01 10.48 -54.76
C THR A 670 23.37 10.59 -55.46
N SER A 671 24.31 9.72 -55.09
CA SER A 671 25.58 9.53 -55.79
C SER A 671 25.75 8.06 -56.14
N VAL A 672 25.79 7.76 -57.43
CA VAL A 672 25.85 6.39 -57.97
C VAL A 672 27.21 6.13 -58.60
N ASN A 673 27.88 5.06 -58.15
CA ASN A 673 29.16 4.61 -58.69
C ASN A 673 29.03 3.15 -59.15
N GLY A 674 29.34 2.85 -60.42
CA GLY A 674 29.30 1.46 -60.91
C GLY A 674 29.70 1.30 -62.37
N ALA A 675 30.09 0.09 -62.75
CA ALA A 675 30.42 -0.24 -64.15
C ALA A 675 29.15 -0.15 -65.03
N ALA A 676 29.28 0.32 -66.28
CA ALA A 676 28.15 0.57 -67.20
C ALA A 676 27.17 -0.62 -67.37
N GLY A 677 27.66 -1.85 -67.18
CA GLY A 677 26.83 -3.07 -67.24
C GLY A 677 25.77 -3.18 -66.14
N TYR A 678 25.88 -2.44 -65.04
CA TYR A 678 24.91 -2.45 -63.94
C TYR A 678 23.63 -1.64 -64.22
N ALA A 679 23.61 -0.78 -65.25
CA ALA A 679 22.42 -0.03 -65.65
C ALA A 679 21.28 -0.94 -66.17
N GLY A 680 21.60 -2.17 -66.61
CA GLY A 680 20.63 -3.18 -67.05
C GLY A 680 20.13 -4.13 -65.96
N VAL A 681 20.56 -3.94 -64.70
CA VAL A 681 20.05 -4.69 -63.55
C VAL A 681 18.69 -4.09 -63.15
N ASN A 682 17.71 -4.93 -62.84
CA ASN A 682 16.38 -4.48 -62.41
C ASN A 682 16.36 -3.99 -60.95
N GLU A 683 17.15 -2.96 -60.68
CA GLU A 683 17.30 -2.27 -59.39
C GLU A 683 17.48 -0.77 -59.65
N SER A 684 16.43 0.01 -59.43
CA SER A 684 16.38 1.43 -59.80
C SER A 684 17.46 2.28 -59.12
N ARG A 685 17.92 1.85 -57.93
CA ARG A 685 19.01 2.53 -57.20
C ARG A 685 20.36 2.43 -57.89
N LEU A 686 20.58 1.42 -58.74
CA LEU A 686 21.82 1.26 -59.52
C LEU A 686 21.75 1.94 -60.89
N SER A 687 20.54 2.20 -61.40
CA SER A 687 20.30 2.94 -62.63
C SER A 687 19.97 4.42 -62.40
N ALA A 688 19.94 4.88 -61.15
CA ALA A 688 19.65 6.27 -60.81
C ALA A 688 20.77 7.20 -61.31
N VAL A 689 20.41 8.44 -61.63
CA VAL A 689 21.34 9.50 -62.01
C VAL A 689 21.64 10.36 -60.79
N ASP A 690 22.84 10.93 -60.70
CA ASP A 690 23.23 11.86 -59.65
C ASP A 690 22.38 13.14 -59.72
N GLN A 691 21.43 13.30 -58.81
CA GLN A 691 20.56 14.49 -58.76
C GLN A 691 19.83 14.62 -57.41
N THR A 692 19.44 15.85 -57.08
CA THR A 692 18.58 16.14 -55.92
C THR A 692 17.10 15.96 -56.27
N GLN A 693 16.36 15.21 -55.45
CA GLN A 693 14.96 14.84 -55.71
C GLN A 693 14.10 14.85 -54.45
N ILE A 694 12.78 14.88 -54.66
CA ILE A 694 11.79 14.69 -53.60
C ILE A 694 11.18 13.29 -53.74
N GLN A 695 11.07 12.57 -52.63
CA GLN A 695 10.51 11.22 -52.56
C GLN A 695 9.42 11.14 -51.49
N GLY A 696 8.40 10.32 -51.75
CA GLY A 696 7.37 9.95 -50.79
C GLY A 696 7.57 8.51 -50.32
N SER A 697 7.33 8.26 -49.03
CA SER A 697 7.47 6.93 -48.44
C SER A 697 6.41 6.67 -47.38
N GLY A 698 5.72 5.53 -47.46
CA GLY A 698 4.62 5.16 -46.58
C GLY A 698 4.67 3.68 -46.15
N ARG A 699 4.42 3.42 -44.87
CA ARG A 699 4.45 2.07 -44.26
C ARG A 699 3.28 1.91 -43.29
N LEU A 700 2.33 1.05 -43.63
CA LEU A 700 1.11 0.80 -42.84
C LEU A 700 0.97 -0.70 -42.53
N PHE A 701 0.77 -1.03 -41.26
CA PHE A 701 0.75 -2.40 -40.76
C PHE A 701 -0.46 -2.67 -39.87
N SER A 702 -1.03 -3.85 -40.00
CA SER A 702 -1.92 -4.47 -39.03
C SER A 702 -1.12 -5.48 -38.21
N GLU A 703 -1.13 -5.33 -36.89
CA GLU A 703 -0.35 -6.14 -35.96
C GLU A 703 -1.30 -6.93 -35.05
N PHE A 704 -1.20 -8.26 -35.08
CA PHE A 704 -1.96 -9.18 -34.24
C PHE A 704 -1.04 -9.88 -33.24
N HIS A 705 -1.37 -9.77 -31.96
CA HIS A 705 -0.66 -10.42 -30.87
C HIS A 705 -1.56 -11.41 -30.16
N SER A 706 -1.08 -12.65 -29.97
CA SER A 706 -1.79 -13.70 -29.23
C SER A 706 -0.79 -14.58 -28.48
N GLY A 707 -0.64 -14.36 -27.17
CA GLY A 707 0.29 -15.11 -26.34
C GLY A 707 1.73 -14.95 -26.79
N LYS A 708 2.32 -16.05 -27.28
CA LYS A 708 3.69 -16.10 -27.82
C LYS A 708 3.78 -15.77 -29.32
N PHE A 709 2.65 -15.61 -30.01
CA PHE A 709 2.63 -15.33 -31.44
C PHE A 709 2.43 -13.85 -31.72
N ARG A 710 3.11 -13.37 -32.77
CA ARG A 710 2.89 -12.07 -33.39
C ARG A 710 2.75 -12.27 -34.90
N PHE A 711 1.71 -11.70 -35.48
CA PHE A 711 1.48 -11.70 -36.92
C PHE A 711 1.31 -10.26 -37.40
N ASP A 712 2.18 -9.84 -38.30
CA ASP A 712 2.16 -8.53 -38.91
C ASP A 712 1.79 -8.69 -40.39
N THR A 713 0.86 -7.89 -40.88
CA THR A 713 0.52 -7.80 -42.31
C THR A 713 0.49 -6.34 -42.71
N GLY A 714 1.15 -5.96 -43.80
CA GLY A 714 1.27 -4.55 -44.13
C GLY A 714 1.71 -4.26 -45.55
N ILE A 715 1.64 -2.98 -45.88
CA ILE A 715 2.01 -2.44 -47.17
C ILE A 715 3.08 -1.38 -46.95
N SER A 716 4.16 -1.46 -47.72
CA SER A 716 5.22 -0.45 -47.81
C SER A 716 5.29 0.08 -49.23
N ALA A 717 5.40 1.39 -49.37
CA ALA A 717 5.38 2.09 -50.65
C ALA A 717 6.44 3.20 -50.63
N ASP A 718 7.37 3.16 -51.58
CA ASP A 718 8.39 4.19 -51.79
C ASP A 718 8.31 4.67 -53.25
N TYR A 719 8.17 5.98 -53.47
CA TYR A 719 7.99 6.55 -54.81
C TYR A 719 8.71 7.90 -54.96
N GLY A 720 9.50 8.04 -56.02
CA GLY A 720 10.27 9.25 -56.30
C GLY A 720 10.54 9.43 -57.79
N LYS A 721 9.83 10.36 -58.42
CA LYS A 721 9.93 10.64 -59.86
C LYS A 721 10.05 12.13 -60.15
N LEU A 722 11.04 12.48 -60.96
CA LEU A 722 11.25 13.82 -61.48
C LEU A 722 11.00 13.84 -63.00
N VAL A 723 10.15 14.77 -63.45
CA VAL A 723 9.89 15.01 -64.87
C VAL A 723 10.32 16.43 -65.21
N LEU A 724 11.43 16.56 -65.92
CA LEU A 724 11.93 17.83 -66.44
C LEU A 724 11.43 18.01 -67.89
N ARG A 725 10.92 19.20 -68.20
CA ARG A 725 10.50 19.60 -69.55
C ARG A 725 11.24 20.88 -69.97
N PRO A 726 12.50 20.79 -70.38
CA PRO A 726 13.26 21.97 -70.80
C PRO A 726 12.73 22.47 -72.15
N THR A 727 12.63 23.79 -72.32
CA THR A 727 12.12 24.42 -73.54
C THR A 727 13.00 24.06 -74.74
N GLY A 728 12.42 23.49 -75.81
CA GLY A 728 13.15 23.10 -77.02
C GLY A 728 13.99 21.81 -76.91
N GLN A 729 13.92 21.10 -75.78
CA GLN A 729 14.62 19.83 -75.57
C GLN A 729 13.63 18.68 -75.30
N PRO A 730 14.03 17.42 -75.56
CA PRO A 730 13.22 16.27 -75.21
C PRO A 730 12.97 16.20 -73.70
N ARG A 731 11.78 15.70 -73.34
CA ARG A 731 11.39 15.43 -71.96
C ARG A 731 12.40 14.50 -71.29
N VAL A 732 12.96 14.93 -70.16
CA VAL A 732 13.83 14.08 -69.33
C VAL A 732 13.01 13.58 -68.14
N THR A 733 12.83 12.27 -68.04
CA THR A 733 12.16 11.64 -66.89
C THR A 733 13.18 10.78 -66.17
N SER A 734 13.32 10.99 -64.86
CA SER A 734 14.22 10.20 -64.02
C SER A 734 13.46 9.73 -62.78
N GLU A 735 13.62 8.46 -62.46
CA GLU A 735 12.94 7.76 -61.39
C GLU A 735 14.00 7.24 -60.42
N SER A 736 13.97 7.73 -59.19
CA SER A 736 14.95 7.39 -58.16
C SER A 736 14.58 6.14 -57.37
N VAL A 737 13.28 5.97 -57.14
CA VAL A 737 12.72 4.81 -56.44
C VAL A 737 11.26 4.61 -56.87
N ASP A 738 10.91 3.36 -57.16
CA ASP A 738 9.53 2.91 -57.37
C ASP A 738 9.41 1.51 -56.76
N GLN A 739 8.79 1.40 -55.59
CA GLN A 739 8.67 0.13 -54.88
C GLN A 739 7.36 0.06 -54.11
N LEU A 740 6.64 -1.05 -54.30
CA LEU A 740 5.45 -1.42 -53.56
C LEU A 740 5.60 -2.85 -53.04
N ILE A 741 5.56 -3.02 -51.72
CA ILE A 741 5.73 -4.30 -51.04
C ILE A 741 4.49 -4.59 -50.20
N LEU A 742 3.84 -5.72 -50.47
CA LEU A 742 2.89 -6.34 -49.54
C LEU A 742 3.66 -7.39 -48.73
N GLU A 743 3.71 -7.25 -47.41
CA GLU A 743 4.45 -8.18 -46.55
C GLU A 743 3.61 -8.76 -45.42
N ASN A 744 3.89 -10.02 -45.11
CA ASN A 744 3.33 -10.75 -43.99
C ASN A 744 4.47 -11.37 -43.20
N GLU A 745 4.48 -11.19 -41.89
CA GLU A 745 5.51 -11.72 -41.00
C GLU A 745 4.88 -12.40 -39.78
N LEU A 746 5.28 -13.65 -39.53
CA LEU A 746 4.91 -14.41 -38.35
C LEU A 746 6.15 -14.59 -37.46
N ARG A 747 6.03 -14.26 -36.17
CA ARG A 747 7.08 -14.44 -35.15
C ARG A 747 6.55 -15.29 -34.00
N TYR A 748 7.38 -16.19 -33.49
CA TYR A 748 7.11 -16.95 -32.27
C TYR A 748 8.11 -16.62 -31.18
N ARG A 749 7.62 -16.25 -29.99
CA ARG A 749 8.44 -15.95 -28.82
C ARG A 749 8.86 -17.24 -28.12
N LEU A 750 10.09 -17.70 -28.35
CA LEU A 750 10.63 -18.91 -27.74
C LEU A 750 11.19 -18.64 -26.33
N LYS A 751 12.08 -17.65 -26.22
CA LYS A 751 12.79 -17.32 -24.97
C LYS A 751 12.99 -15.82 -24.83
N SER A 752 12.83 -15.30 -23.62
CA SER A 752 13.19 -13.92 -23.28
C SER A 752 14.52 -13.89 -22.52
N TYR A 753 15.34 -12.88 -22.79
CA TYR A 753 16.59 -12.60 -22.12
C TYR A 753 16.57 -11.17 -21.58
N SER A 754 17.13 -10.96 -20.39
CA SER A 754 17.23 -9.64 -19.76
C SER A 754 18.62 -9.50 -19.13
N GLY A 755 19.52 -8.82 -19.84
CA GLY A 755 20.91 -8.61 -19.44
C GLY A 755 21.42 -7.22 -19.85
N ALA A 756 22.74 -7.06 -20.03
CA ALA A 756 23.37 -5.76 -20.32
C ALA A 756 22.85 -5.06 -21.60
N LEU A 757 22.33 -5.81 -22.56
CA LEU A 757 21.75 -5.31 -23.82
C LEU A 757 20.25 -4.94 -23.69
N GLY A 758 19.68 -5.04 -22.48
CA GLY A 758 18.26 -4.82 -22.22
C GLY A 758 17.40 -6.08 -22.40
N PRO A 759 16.07 -5.95 -22.27
CA PRO A 759 15.13 -7.05 -22.51
C PRO A 759 15.11 -7.39 -24.01
N LEU A 760 15.30 -8.65 -24.37
CA LEU A 760 15.30 -9.18 -25.74
C LEU A 760 14.46 -10.45 -25.81
N VAL A 761 13.86 -10.72 -26.97
CA VAL A 761 13.13 -11.96 -27.23
C VAL A 761 13.75 -12.66 -28.44
N ILE A 762 13.98 -13.96 -28.31
CA ILE A 762 14.54 -14.80 -29.37
C ILE A 762 13.49 -15.81 -29.79
N GLY A 763 13.36 -16.04 -31.10
CA GLY A 763 12.60 -17.16 -31.63
C GLY A 763 12.55 -17.22 -33.16
N PRO A 764 11.87 -18.23 -33.70
CA PRO A 764 11.76 -18.40 -35.14
C PRO A 764 10.81 -17.36 -35.75
N PHE A 765 11.08 -17.01 -37.00
CA PHE A 765 10.24 -16.15 -37.81
C PHE A 765 10.06 -16.71 -39.22
N ALA A 766 8.97 -16.32 -39.86
CA ALA A 766 8.71 -16.58 -41.27
C ALA A 766 8.07 -15.34 -41.90
N THR A 767 8.50 -14.98 -43.11
CA THR A 767 7.91 -13.88 -43.88
C THR A 767 7.53 -14.33 -45.28
N ALA A 768 6.49 -13.69 -45.80
CA ALA A 768 6.08 -13.78 -47.19
C ALA A 768 5.81 -12.37 -47.71
N ALA A 769 6.51 -11.98 -48.77
CA ALA A 769 6.40 -10.66 -49.36
C ALA A 769 6.16 -10.75 -50.88
N TYR A 770 5.35 -9.83 -51.40
CA TYR A 770 5.18 -9.60 -52.83
C TYR A 770 5.66 -8.20 -53.16
N GLU A 771 6.65 -8.11 -54.05
CA GLU A 771 7.32 -6.88 -54.44
C GLU A 771 7.03 -6.56 -55.91
N THR A 772 6.51 -5.35 -56.14
CA THR A 772 6.13 -4.80 -57.45
C THR A 772 6.45 -3.29 -57.51
N GLU A 773 6.19 -2.67 -58.65
CA GLU A 773 6.35 -1.22 -58.92
C GLU A 773 4.98 -0.57 -59.21
N PHE A 774 4.86 0.73 -58.99
CA PHE A 774 3.72 1.57 -59.35
C PHE A 774 3.64 1.80 -60.86
N SER A 775 4.78 2.02 -61.51
CA SER A 775 4.86 2.30 -62.94
C SER A 775 5.99 1.50 -63.62
N ARG A 776 5.76 1.12 -64.88
CA ARG A 776 6.75 0.38 -65.67
C ARG A 776 7.85 1.34 -66.16
N VAL A 777 9.11 1.01 -65.89
CA VAL A 777 10.26 1.71 -66.48
C VAL A 777 10.33 1.44 -67.99
N GLN A 778 10.58 2.48 -68.79
CA GLN A 778 10.59 2.38 -70.25
C GLN A 778 11.68 1.40 -70.72
N GLY A 779 11.28 0.33 -71.41
CA GLY A 779 12.19 -0.71 -71.92
C GLY A 779 12.35 -1.95 -71.01
N LEU A 780 11.86 -1.93 -69.76
CA LEU A 780 11.95 -3.06 -68.82
C LEU A 780 10.56 -3.61 -68.46
N PRO A 781 10.38 -4.92 -68.20
CA PRO A 781 9.11 -5.48 -67.73
C PRO A 781 8.78 -5.07 -66.28
N LEU A 782 7.49 -5.02 -65.92
CA LEU A 782 7.04 -4.71 -64.56
C LEU A 782 7.58 -5.76 -63.57
N ARG A 783 8.19 -5.30 -62.47
CA ARG A 783 8.73 -6.19 -61.46
C ARG A 783 7.63 -7.00 -60.75
N LYS A 784 7.85 -8.30 -60.64
CA LYS A 784 6.97 -9.24 -59.92
C LYS A 784 7.81 -10.26 -59.18
N VAL A 785 8.07 -10.02 -57.90
CA VAL A 785 8.90 -10.90 -57.08
C VAL A 785 8.11 -11.38 -55.86
N VAL A 786 7.97 -12.69 -55.72
CA VAL A 786 7.45 -13.31 -54.49
C VAL A 786 8.65 -13.77 -53.66
N ARG A 787 8.75 -13.29 -52.43
CA ARG A 787 9.83 -13.63 -51.50
C ARG A 787 9.27 -14.38 -50.31
N GLY A 788 9.85 -15.53 -50.00
CA GLY A 788 9.65 -16.23 -48.74
C GLY A 788 10.95 -16.21 -47.93
N GLN A 789 10.87 -16.02 -46.62
CA GLN A 789 12.04 -16.08 -45.74
C GLN A 789 11.68 -16.78 -44.44
N ALA A 790 12.62 -17.55 -43.89
CA ALA A 790 12.47 -18.14 -42.57
C ALA A 790 13.81 -18.26 -41.86
N GLY A 791 13.80 -18.15 -40.54
CA GLY A 791 15.02 -18.23 -39.75
C GLY A 791 14.82 -17.91 -38.28
N LEU A 792 15.87 -17.40 -37.64
CA LEU A 792 15.85 -16.97 -36.25
C LEU A 792 15.94 -15.45 -36.17
N LYS A 793 15.16 -14.88 -35.25
CA LYS A 793 15.09 -13.44 -35.01
C LYS A 793 15.19 -13.14 -33.52
N MET A 794 16.04 -12.18 -33.20
CA MET A 794 16.03 -11.45 -31.95
C MET A 794 15.21 -10.17 -32.17
N PHE A 795 14.22 -9.91 -31.32
CA PHE A 795 13.30 -8.79 -31.48
C PHE A 795 12.84 -8.24 -30.12
N GLU A 796 12.17 -7.09 -30.15
CA GLU A 796 11.65 -6.37 -28.97
C GLU A 796 12.75 -5.87 -28.01
N GLY A 797 13.97 -5.68 -28.52
CA GLY A 797 15.05 -5.07 -27.75
C GLY A 797 14.90 -3.55 -27.60
N SER A 798 15.37 -3.01 -26.47
CA SER A 798 15.35 -1.57 -26.23
C SER A 798 16.33 -0.80 -27.13
N TYR A 799 17.50 -1.40 -27.37
CA TYR A 799 18.58 -0.80 -28.16
C TYR A 799 18.80 -1.53 -29.49
N LEU A 800 19.03 -2.84 -29.42
CA LEU A 800 18.97 -3.73 -30.57
C LEU A 800 17.53 -4.15 -30.79
N GLN A 801 16.81 -3.36 -31.58
CA GLN A 801 15.38 -3.58 -31.81
C GLN A 801 15.13 -4.90 -32.53
N GLU A 802 15.92 -5.20 -33.55
CA GLU A 802 15.85 -6.44 -34.31
C GLU A 802 17.24 -6.91 -34.77
N PHE A 803 17.46 -8.22 -34.78
CA PHE A 803 18.55 -8.88 -35.49
C PHE A 803 18.03 -10.22 -36.00
N TYR A 804 18.24 -10.55 -37.26
CA TYR A 804 17.77 -11.81 -37.82
C TYR A 804 18.81 -12.44 -38.73
N ALA A 805 18.78 -13.76 -38.80
CA ALA A 805 19.50 -14.54 -39.78
C ALA A 805 18.57 -15.64 -40.30
N GLY A 806 18.49 -15.79 -41.62
CA GLY A 806 17.57 -16.73 -42.24
C GLY A 806 17.93 -17.09 -43.66
N LEU A 807 17.16 -18.03 -44.20
CA LEU A 807 17.21 -18.42 -45.60
C LEU A 807 16.05 -17.75 -46.33
N THR A 808 16.34 -17.20 -47.49
CA THR A 808 15.40 -16.48 -48.35
C THR A 808 15.27 -17.22 -49.68
N THR A 809 14.04 -17.34 -50.18
CA THR A 809 13.73 -17.78 -51.54
C THR A 809 12.99 -16.68 -52.28
N GLU A 810 13.41 -16.39 -53.50
CA GLU A 810 12.77 -15.39 -54.37
C GLU A 810 12.33 -16.06 -55.66
N GLN A 811 11.03 -15.98 -55.95
CA GLN A 811 10.45 -16.34 -57.24
C GLN A 811 10.23 -15.06 -58.05
N VAL A 812 11.07 -14.89 -59.08
CA VAL A 812 11.07 -13.75 -59.98
C VAL A 812 10.22 -14.10 -61.20
N TYR A 813 9.01 -13.54 -61.23
CA TYR A 813 8.06 -13.63 -62.36
C TYR A 813 8.18 -12.47 -63.35
N THR A 814 9.13 -11.56 -63.12
CA THR A 814 9.42 -10.42 -64.00
C THR A 814 9.82 -10.85 -65.42
N TYR A 815 10.45 -12.03 -65.55
CA TYR A 815 10.94 -12.58 -66.82
C TYR A 815 10.28 -13.93 -67.14
N SER A 816 10.22 -14.28 -68.42
CA SER A 816 9.82 -15.62 -68.88
C SER A 816 11.04 -16.34 -69.47
N PRO A 817 11.40 -17.54 -68.98
CA PRO A 817 10.77 -18.30 -67.90
C PRO A 817 11.02 -17.69 -66.51
N ALA A 818 10.09 -17.95 -65.58
CA ALA A 818 10.20 -17.53 -64.18
C ALA A 818 11.43 -18.16 -63.51
N ARG A 819 12.04 -17.46 -62.55
CA ARG A 819 13.30 -17.86 -61.94
C ARG A 819 13.19 -17.96 -60.42
N THR A 820 13.90 -18.93 -59.85
CA THR A 820 13.99 -19.09 -58.41
C THR A 820 15.41 -18.82 -57.95
N GLN A 821 15.57 -17.94 -56.97
CA GLN A 821 16.84 -17.65 -56.31
C GLN A 821 16.76 -18.04 -54.84
N TYR A 822 17.89 -18.50 -54.30
CA TYR A 822 18.04 -18.80 -52.88
C TYR A 822 19.14 -17.91 -52.32
N ALA A 823 18.96 -17.42 -51.10
CA ALA A 823 19.95 -16.58 -50.44
C ALA A 823 20.01 -16.86 -48.94
N ALA A 824 21.19 -16.64 -48.37
CA ALA A 824 21.32 -16.42 -46.94
C ALA A 824 21.18 -14.91 -46.69
N GLU A 825 20.37 -14.54 -45.71
CA GLU A 825 20.11 -13.15 -45.38
C GLU A 825 20.27 -12.91 -43.88
N THR A 826 20.96 -11.83 -43.55
CA THR A 826 21.04 -11.30 -42.19
C THR A 826 20.68 -9.83 -42.19
N GLY A 827 20.09 -9.36 -41.10
CA GLY A 827 19.75 -7.95 -40.97
C GLY A 827 19.64 -7.53 -39.51
N PHE A 828 19.71 -6.21 -39.30
CA PHE A 828 19.65 -5.61 -37.97
C PHE A 828 18.88 -4.29 -37.98
N ARG A 829 18.40 -3.91 -36.79
CA ARG A 829 17.81 -2.60 -36.49
C ARG A 829 18.21 -2.15 -35.10
N LEU A 830 18.77 -0.95 -35.01
CA LEU A 830 19.28 -0.30 -33.80
C LEU A 830 18.53 1.02 -33.56
N ALA A 831 18.30 1.32 -32.29
CA ALA A 831 17.83 2.63 -31.85
C ALA A 831 18.55 3.03 -30.55
N TRP A 832 19.34 4.10 -30.60
CA TRP A 832 20.13 4.59 -29.49
C TRP A 832 19.81 6.05 -29.15
N PRO A 833 19.40 6.35 -27.90
CA PRO A 833 19.27 7.73 -27.46
C PRO A 833 20.67 8.36 -27.34
N VAL A 834 20.85 9.55 -27.92
CA VAL A 834 22.13 10.25 -27.85
C VAL A 834 22.22 10.96 -26.49
N PRO A 835 23.18 10.60 -25.62
CA PRO A 835 23.27 11.14 -24.26
C PRO A 835 23.32 12.67 -24.23
N GLY A 836 22.58 13.28 -23.31
CA GLY A 836 22.54 14.74 -23.15
C GLY A 836 21.73 15.49 -24.21
N THR A 837 21.05 14.78 -25.12
CA THR A 837 20.22 15.40 -26.17
C THR A 837 18.86 14.72 -26.28
N ALA A 838 17.92 15.35 -27.00
CA ALA A 838 16.63 14.76 -27.35
C ALA A 838 16.67 13.91 -28.64
N LEU A 839 17.86 13.64 -29.19
CA LEU A 839 18.05 12.97 -30.47
C LEU A 839 18.08 11.45 -30.30
N LEU A 840 17.48 10.74 -31.26
CA LEU A 840 17.52 9.28 -31.35
C LEU A 840 18.26 8.87 -32.63
N LEU A 841 19.40 8.19 -32.48
CA LEU A 841 20.11 7.56 -33.59
C LEU A 841 19.41 6.24 -33.95
N LYS A 842 18.92 6.13 -35.18
CA LYS A 842 18.35 4.90 -35.75
C LYS A 842 19.29 4.38 -36.84
N ALA A 843 19.61 3.10 -36.81
CA ALA A 843 20.37 2.46 -37.88
C ALA A 843 19.75 1.10 -38.22
N ASP A 844 19.63 0.79 -39.50
CA ASP A 844 19.17 -0.51 -39.97
C ASP A 844 20.01 -0.98 -41.16
N GLY A 845 20.08 -2.28 -41.34
CA GLY A 845 20.86 -2.84 -42.44
C GLY A 845 20.46 -4.25 -42.78
N THR A 846 20.61 -4.60 -44.06
CA THR A 846 20.37 -5.94 -44.58
C THR A 846 21.52 -6.36 -45.48
N TYR A 847 21.97 -7.60 -45.31
CA TYR A 847 22.97 -8.23 -46.17
C TYR A 847 22.40 -9.55 -46.69
N ARG A 848 22.37 -9.68 -48.01
CA ARG A 848 21.87 -10.86 -48.72
C ARG A 848 22.97 -11.40 -49.63
N ASN A 849 23.22 -12.70 -49.51
CA ASN A 849 24.16 -13.43 -50.35
C ASN A 849 23.42 -14.52 -51.11
N PHE A 850 23.30 -14.36 -52.42
CA PHE A 850 22.57 -15.26 -53.30
C PHE A 850 23.43 -16.45 -53.73
N ALA A 851 22.89 -17.65 -53.59
CA ALA A 851 23.49 -18.87 -54.11
C ALA A 851 23.59 -18.81 -55.64
N ARG A 852 24.67 -19.38 -56.19
CA ARG A 852 24.83 -19.55 -57.64
C ARG A 852 23.88 -20.63 -58.17
N SER A 853 23.39 -20.41 -59.38
CA SER A 853 22.51 -21.30 -60.13
C SER A 853 22.97 -21.38 -61.58
N ARG A 854 22.75 -22.53 -62.23
CA ARG A 854 23.00 -22.70 -63.67
C ARG A 854 22.14 -21.81 -64.57
N PHE A 855 21.10 -21.19 -64.01
CA PHE A 855 20.17 -20.30 -64.70
C PHE A 855 20.45 -18.81 -64.41
N ASP A 856 21.57 -18.50 -63.76
CA ASP A 856 21.98 -17.12 -63.49
C ASP A 856 22.30 -16.38 -64.80
N THR A 857 22.00 -15.09 -64.83
CA THR A 857 22.25 -14.17 -65.95
C THR A 857 23.09 -12.97 -65.52
N VAL A 858 23.50 -12.16 -66.50
CA VAL A 858 24.24 -10.91 -66.24
C VAL A 858 23.48 -9.96 -65.32
N CYS A 859 22.14 -10.01 -65.29
CA CYS A 859 21.32 -9.16 -64.43
C CYS A 859 21.18 -9.66 -62.98
N ASP A 860 21.68 -10.86 -62.64
CA ASP A 860 21.49 -11.47 -61.32
C ASP A 860 22.62 -11.08 -60.34
N LEU A 861 22.24 -10.64 -59.15
CA LEU A 861 23.16 -10.17 -58.10
C LEU A 861 23.67 -11.32 -57.23
N LYS A 862 24.93 -11.26 -56.84
CA LYS A 862 25.60 -12.18 -55.91
C LYS A 862 25.45 -11.68 -54.48
N GLU A 863 25.83 -10.44 -54.24
CA GLU A 863 25.76 -9.81 -52.92
C GLU A 863 24.94 -8.54 -53.01
N ARG A 864 24.14 -8.30 -51.98
CA ARG A 864 23.38 -7.07 -51.79
C ARG A 864 23.52 -6.63 -50.35
N LEU A 865 24.00 -5.41 -50.15
CA LEU A 865 24.13 -4.76 -48.85
C LEU A 865 23.34 -3.45 -48.88
N GLU A 866 22.53 -3.24 -47.86
CA GLU A 866 21.79 -2.01 -47.63
C GLU A 866 22.05 -1.57 -46.19
N LEU A 867 22.46 -0.32 -45.99
CA LEU A 867 22.72 0.28 -44.69
C LEU A 867 22.05 1.65 -44.64
N ASN A 868 21.24 1.89 -43.61
CA ASN A 868 20.53 3.14 -43.40
C ASN A 868 20.86 3.68 -42.00
N VAL A 869 21.18 4.97 -41.91
CA VAL A 869 21.45 5.67 -40.65
C VAL A 869 20.67 6.97 -40.64
N LYS A 870 19.95 7.24 -39.55
CA LYS A 870 19.07 8.41 -39.38
C LYS A 870 19.22 8.99 -37.97
N PHE A 871 19.27 10.31 -37.84
CA PHE A 871 19.12 10.98 -36.54
C PHE A 871 17.73 11.56 -36.45
N SER A 872 16.95 11.15 -35.46
CA SER A 872 15.54 11.52 -35.32
C SER A 872 15.35 12.55 -34.22
N ALA A 873 14.73 13.68 -34.56
CA ALA A 873 14.33 14.73 -33.62
C ALA A 873 12.81 14.93 -33.66
N HIS A 874 12.16 14.96 -32.50
CA HIS A 874 10.73 15.26 -32.41
C HIS A 874 10.51 16.77 -32.56
N LEU A 875 9.63 17.15 -33.47
CA LEU A 875 9.23 18.55 -33.67
C LEU A 875 7.98 18.87 -32.85
N TYR A 876 6.88 18.18 -33.16
CA TYR A 876 5.60 18.39 -32.50
C TYR A 876 4.72 17.13 -32.63
N GLY A 877 4.21 16.65 -31.49
CA GLY A 877 3.39 15.44 -31.44
C GLY A 877 4.09 14.23 -32.07
N ASP A 878 3.45 13.67 -33.10
CA ASP A 878 3.86 12.48 -33.83
C ASP A 878 4.77 12.79 -35.06
N ILE A 879 5.21 14.05 -35.22
CA ILE A 879 6.03 14.52 -36.36
C ILE A 879 7.51 14.59 -35.96
N THR A 880 8.37 13.96 -36.77
CA THR A 880 9.81 13.95 -36.60
C THR A 880 10.54 14.48 -37.84
N ILE A 881 11.69 15.12 -37.63
CA ILE A 881 12.64 15.47 -38.68
C ILE A 881 13.86 14.57 -38.56
N ASN A 882 14.27 13.97 -39.69
CA ASN A 882 15.38 13.03 -39.70
C ASN A 882 16.36 13.31 -40.85
N PRO A 883 17.52 13.94 -40.60
CA PRO A 883 18.67 13.79 -41.48
C PRO A 883 19.08 12.31 -41.57
N PHE A 884 19.40 11.85 -42.77
CA PHE A 884 19.76 10.46 -43.01
C PHE A 884 20.84 10.27 -44.09
N ALA A 885 21.49 9.11 -44.01
CA ALA A 885 22.36 8.55 -45.03
C ALA A 885 21.96 7.08 -45.28
N SER A 886 21.86 6.70 -46.54
CA SER A 886 21.58 5.35 -47.00
C SER A 886 22.67 4.91 -47.98
N TYR A 887 23.26 3.76 -47.75
CA TYR A 887 24.29 3.18 -48.59
C TYR A 887 23.82 1.83 -49.12
N PHE A 888 23.79 1.72 -50.45
CA PHE A 888 23.47 0.51 -51.17
C PHE A 888 24.72 0.01 -51.89
N TYR A 889 24.98 -1.30 -51.83
CA TYR A 889 26.10 -1.93 -52.50
C TYR A 889 25.67 -3.28 -53.08
N ALA A 890 26.09 -3.57 -54.30
CA ALA A 890 25.82 -4.84 -54.94
C ALA A 890 26.98 -5.32 -55.82
N THR A 891 27.08 -6.64 -55.97
CA THR A 891 27.96 -7.32 -56.94
C THR A 891 27.16 -8.28 -57.80
N GLY A 892 27.56 -8.46 -59.06
CA GLY A 892 26.95 -9.41 -59.99
C GLY A 892 27.42 -10.85 -59.77
N LYS A 893 26.58 -11.83 -60.13
CA LYS A 893 27.01 -13.24 -60.18
C LYS A 893 27.92 -13.52 -61.38
N ILE A 894 27.62 -12.85 -62.50
CA ILE A 894 28.32 -12.95 -63.79
C ILE A 894 28.99 -11.63 -64.17
N LEU A 895 28.33 -10.49 -63.96
CA LEU A 895 28.93 -9.16 -64.18
C LEU A 895 30.14 -8.96 -63.26
N THR A 896 31.23 -8.48 -63.85
CA THR A 896 32.46 -8.11 -63.11
C THR A 896 32.37 -6.70 -62.55
N GLY A 897 33.09 -6.44 -61.45
CA GLY A 897 33.05 -5.16 -60.74
C GLY A 897 31.94 -5.08 -59.69
N ASN A 898 31.75 -3.91 -59.10
CA ASN A 898 30.72 -3.60 -58.10
C ASN A 898 29.92 -2.36 -58.50
N ALA A 899 28.77 -2.16 -57.86
CA ALA A 899 28.01 -0.94 -57.97
C ALA A 899 27.51 -0.51 -56.58
N SER A 900 27.52 0.78 -56.32
CA SER A 900 27.05 1.38 -55.08
C SER A 900 26.25 2.66 -55.32
N ASN A 901 25.37 2.97 -54.38
CA ASN A 901 24.61 4.21 -54.34
C ASN A 901 24.65 4.75 -52.90
N LEU A 902 25.14 5.97 -52.74
CA LEU A 902 25.06 6.72 -51.49
C LEU A 902 23.98 7.79 -51.64
N THR A 903 22.93 7.67 -50.83
CA THR A 903 21.84 8.63 -50.74
C THR A 903 21.93 9.38 -49.42
N THR A 904 21.90 10.70 -49.44
CA THR A 904 21.86 11.54 -48.23
C THR A 904 20.70 12.52 -48.31
N GLY A 905 20.12 12.93 -47.18
CA GLY A 905 18.97 13.81 -47.24
C GLY A 905 18.33 14.14 -45.90
N PHE A 906 17.19 14.82 -45.98
CA PHE A 906 16.31 15.13 -44.86
C PHE A 906 14.94 14.54 -45.11
N SER A 907 14.33 13.99 -44.06
CA SER A 907 12.97 13.47 -44.08
C SER A 907 12.11 14.16 -43.02
N LEU A 908 10.90 14.55 -43.41
CA LEU A 908 9.83 14.90 -42.48
C LEU A 908 8.90 13.70 -42.38
N GLU A 909 8.76 13.11 -41.20
CA GLU A 909 8.09 11.83 -40.98
C GLU A 909 6.97 11.96 -39.93
N TYR A 910 5.82 11.37 -40.24
CA TYR A 910 4.71 11.18 -39.31
C TYR A 910 4.54 9.69 -39.02
N SER A 911 4.39 9.33 -37.74
CA SER A 911 4.19 7.93 -37.32
C SER A 911 3.14 7.85 -36.22
N LYS A 912 2.20 6.90 -36.31
CA LYS A 912 1.12 6.79 -35.33
C LYS A 912 0.61 5.37 -35.16
N LEU A 913 0.41 4.97 -33.91
CA LEU A 913 -0.26 3.72 -33.55
C LEU A 913 -1.74 3.98 -33.25
N PHE A 914 -2.61 3.30 -34.00
CA PHE A 914 -4.05 3.28 -33.80
C PHE A 914 -4.45 1.99 -33.09
N LYS A 915 -4.88 2.10 -31.84
CA LYS A 915 -5.56 1.02 -31.15
C LYS A 915 -6.98 0.90 -31.69
N LEU A 916 -7.34 -0.29 -32.16
CA LEU A 916 -8.73 -0.54 -32.51
C LEU A 916 -9.53 -0.64 -31.22
N LYS A 917 -10.45 0.31 -31.04
CA LYS A 917 -11.37 0.30 -29.91
C LYS A 917 -12.16 -1.01 -29.93
N ARG A 918 -12.18 -1.70 -28.80
CA ARG A 918 -13.20 -2.71 -28.53
C ARG A 918 -14.47 -2.05 -28.04
#